data_AF-A0A7X8EYW6-F1
#
_entry.id   AF-A0A7X8EYW6-F1
#
_cell.length_a   1.000
_cell.length_b   1.000
_cell.length_c   1.000
_cell.angle_alpha   90.00
_cell.angle_beta   90.00
_cell.angle_gamma   90.00
#
_symmetry.space_group_name_H-M   'P 1'
#
loop_
_entity.id
_entity.type
_entity.pdbx_description
1 polymer ?
#
loop_
_entity_poly.entity_id
_entity_poly.type
_entity_poly.pdbx_seq_one_letter_code
_entity_poly.pdbx_strand_id
1 'polypeptide(L)'
;MRVNDKIVINELVCKALGGAISDAEGRYLQHLLVAEPEAIAYYQACINVHIGLQKIQPILADSYALSMYLEEMAEYEKNAEAIHVPEPKQKPRPEPVKVEPVPAAAHENSRTLLYTAILSTAALLLMMLYVYHNPRPVRQEVATLVDLLNAEWANPEHVQRVGSRVMTAQGPVVLTKGMIKFLYDDGVEVVIEGPAEYELLSSMEMALHTGRLFARVSDTGRGFTVRTPNTRIIDLGTEFGVAADENGDTELHVFKGKTALIAGFERKQKEIVEVSARQARRVDALNADIKAIDLAASGFARSFDSRQGTVWRGESVVDLACVLAGELNPIRAGEVALARVPETVWLNDEPNESEPGMFQPIADNPFINGIFVPNGVDGPIAVSTDPHLRWEAPPSAVRQKIAFLRFDLRSLVGDISGAMLRLNVRDMVGIGKPIAVYGLVQEEYDAWSEAELNYLNAPGLRQAPLGRYALDTAVLQRLGTMAFRGAGAHYSTTEMLNLDDFIQRDSNGLVTLALLCEQSDLSAEWRFISKEGDPTQAPALVFPRVDNGPVEISTAQGNGADTYASHDNHHNIITTDKTHGAETGVCVRNFWKDTILVTNAGAVQFAPSDGGEICPFMLNQQPVGTADSPVVAMRANAGVTFDVQQMRRYVSENRPPRCFTVLCGVPENIAEYSTVYRDGYVPSVDVYVLVDGQLRFRRSHLNPTLEPERIRLELGPTDRYLTLVVTSATEQKTVFDWCLFVRPRILFE
;
A
#
# COMPACT_ATOMS: atom_id res chain seq x y z
N MET A 1 14.78 14.63 60.47
CA MET A 1 14.36 14.24 59.10
C MET A 1 13.54 12.93 59.02
N ARG A 2 12.35 12.96 58.37
CA ARG A 2 11.48 11.77 58.17
C ARG A 2 12.00 10.87 57.04
N VAL A 3 11.54 9.61 56.99
CA VAL A 3 11.95 8.62 55.96
C VAL A 3 11.60 9.09 54.55
N ASN A 4 10.41 9.68 54.35
CA ASN A 4 10.01 10.20 53.05
C ASN A 4 10.91 11.37 52.59
N ASP A 5 11.33 12.24 53.50
CA ASP A 5 12.22 13.36 53.17
C ASP A 5 13.60 12.86 52.71
N LYS A 6 14.11 11.78 53.32
CA LYS A 6 15.34 11.10 52.89
C LYS A 6 15.23 10.51 51.49
N ILE A 7 14.10 9.86 51.18
CA ILE A 7 13.85 9.27 49.85
C ILE A 7 13.85 10.37 48.79
N VAL A 8 13.13 11.47 49.04
CA VAL A 8 13.02 12.60 48.11
C VAL A 8 14.38 13.28 47.90
N ILE A 9 15.14 13.52 48.98
CA ILE A 9 16.49 14.10 48.86
C ILE A 9 17.41 13.18 48.05
N ASN A 10 17.39 11.86 48.31
CA ASN A 10 18.25 10.91 47.58
C ASN A 10 17.92 10.88 46.07
N GLU A 11 16.63 10.88 45.70
CA GLU A 11 16.21 10.89 44.30
C GLU A 11 16.68 12.15 43.57
N LEU A 12 16.50 13.32 44.20
CA LEU A 12 16.92 14.61 43.64
C LEU A 12 18.45 14.71 43.53
N VAL A 13 19.19 14.17 44.51
CA VAL A 13 20.66 14.11 44.47
C VAL A 13 21.16 13.22 43.34
N CYS A 14 20.55 12.04 43.12
CA CYS A 14 20.88 11.16 42.00
C CYS A 14 20.61 11.83 40.64
N LYS A 15 19.46 12.52 40.50
CA LYS A 15 19.15 13.31 39.30
C LYS A 15 20.17 14.42 39.06
N ALA A 16 20.60 15.12 40.11
CA ALA A 16 21.60 16.19 40.02
C ALA A 16 22.98 15.67 39.59
N LEU A 17 23.44 14.58 40.21
CA LEU A 17 24.73 13.95 39.89
C LEU A 17 24.74 13.30 38.50
N GLY A 18 23.59 12.83 38.02
CA GLY A 18 23.41 12.31 36.67
C GLY A 18 23.17 13.39 35.60
N GLY A 19 23.16 14.68 35.96
CA GLY A 19 22.95 15.79 35.02
C GLY A 19 21.52 15.95 34.49
N ALA A 20 20.54 15.30 35.11
CA ALA A 20 19.14 15.26 34.65
C ALA A 20 18.17 16.05 35.56
N ILE A 21 18.67 16.81 36.52
CA ILE A 21 17.82 17.61 37.42
C ILE A 21 17.29 18.87 36.71
N SER A 22 16.00 19.16 36.86
CA SER A 22 15.41 20.41 36.36
C SER A 22 15.63 21.59 37.32
N ASP A 23 15.53 22.83 36.83
CA ASP A 23 15.67 24.05 37.67
C ASP A 23 14.64 24.15 38.81
N ALA A 24 13.46 23.56 38.62
CA ALA A 24 12.42 23.51 39.66
C ALA A 24 12.79 22.50 40.75
N GLU A 25 13.25 21.31 40.36
CA GLU A 25 13.73 20.27 41.27
C GLU A 25 14.99 20.71 42.03
N GLY A 26 15.91 21.41 41.37
CA GLY A 26 17.13 21.96 42.00
C GLY A 26 16.82 22.99 43.09
N ARG A 27 15.87 23.90 42.82
CA ARG A 27 15.38 24.86 43.84
C ARG A 27 14.65 24.17 44.98
N TYR A 28 13.89 23.12 44.70
CA TYR A 28 13.22 22.33 45.72
C TYR A 28 14.20 21.58 46.61
N LEU A 29 15.25 20.97 46.04
CA LEU A 29 16.34 20.36 46.78
C LEU A 29 17.05 21.39 47.67
N GLN A 30 17.37 22.58 47.14
CA GLN A 30 17.99 23.65 47.92
C GLN A 30 17.13 24.08 49.10
N HIS A 31 15.81 24.20 48.90
CA HIS A 31 14.86 24.50 49.97
C HIS A 31 14.85 23.41 51.06
N LEU A 32 14.84 22.13 50.67
CA LEU A 32 14.89 21.00 51.62
C LEU A 32 16.19 20.99 52.44
N LEU A 33 17.33 21.33 51.84
CA LEU A 33 18.62 21.38 52.52
C LEU A 33 18.74 22.56 53.50
N VAL A 34 18.08 23.68 53.21
CA VAL A 34 18.07 24.86 54.10
C VAL A 34 17.08 24.70 55.25
N ALA A 35 15.98 23.97 55.05
CA ALA A 35 14.90 23.82 56.03
C ALA A 35 15.27 22.96 57.25
N GLU A 36 16.15 21.96 57.10
CA GLU A 36 16.58 21.09 58.21
C GLU A 36 18.12 20.90 58.23
N PRO A 37 18.81 21.15 59.36
CA PRO A 37 20.25 20.92 59.49
C PRO A 37 20.69 19.46 59.23
N GLU A 38 19.83 18.48 59.53
CA GLU A 38 20.10 17.05 59.29
C GLU A 38 20.08 16.67 57.79
N ALA A 39 19.38 17.44 56.96
CA ALA A 39 19.29 17.18 55.52
C ALA A 39 20.64 17.41 54.82
N ILE A 40 21.44 18.38 55.28
CA ILE A 40 22.78 18.64 54.77
C ILE A 40 23.73 17.47 55.04
N ALA A 41 23.68 16.90 56.26
CA ALA A 41 24.50 15.74 56.62
C ALA A 41 24.14 14.51 55.77
N TYR A 42 22.85 14.32 55.48
CA TYR A 42 22.38 13.23 54.62
C TYR A 42 22.76 13.44 53.14
N TYR A 43 22.64 14.67 52.63
CA TYR A 43 23.12 15.03 51.31
C TYR A 43 24.62 14.74 51.15
N GLN A 44 25.44 15.13 52.13
CA GLN A 44 26.88 14.83 52.13
C GLN A 44 27.16 13.31 52.12
N ALA A 45 26.36 12.51 52.84
CA ALA A 45 26.47 11.06 52.80
C ALA A 45 26.17 10.49 51.39
N CYS A 46 25.12 10.99 50.72
CA CYS A 46 24.79 10.59 49.34
C CYS A 46 25.93 10.93 48.35
N ILE A 47 26.52 12.13 48.45
CA ILE A 47 27.66 12.54 47.61
C ILE A 47 28.87 11.61 47.85
N ASN A 48 29.19 11.30 49.11
CA ASN A 48 30.31 10.42 49.44
C ASN A 48 30.14 9.01 48.87
N VAL A 49 28.94 8.45 48.92
CA VAL A 49 28.62 7.16 48.31
C VAL A 49 28.80 7.23 46.78
N HIS A 50 28.32 8.29 46.14
CA HIS A 50 28.45 8.44 44.69
C HIS A 50 29.92 8.57 44.24
N ILE A 51 30.73 9.35 44.96
CA ILE A 51 32.18 9.46 44.70
C ILE A 51 32.87 8.10 44.89
N GLY A 52 32.46 7.34 45.91
CA GLY A 52 32.95 5.97 46.13
C GLY A 52 32.62 5.05 44.96
N LEU A 53 31.39 5.10 44.46
CA LEU A 53 30.94 4.30 43.32
C LEU A 53 31.65 4.68 42.01
N GLN A 54 31.86 5.98 41.74
CA GLN A 54 32.62 6.42 40.56
C GLN A 54 34.07 5.93 40.57
N LYS A 55 34.70 5.74 41.74
CA LYS A 55 36.05 5.17 41.83
C LYS A 55 36.10 3.67 41.50
N ILE A 56 34.99 2.96 41.68
CA ILE A 56 34.87 1.50 41.42
C ILE A 56 34.35 1.24 40.00
N GLN A 57 33.69 2.23 39.39
CA GLN A 57 33.10 2.12 38.05
C GLN A 57 34.10 1.71 36.93
N PRO A 58 35.38 2.15 36.93
CA PRO A 58 36.38 1.67 35.97
C PRO A 58 36.75 0.19 36.16
N ILE A 59 36.61 -0.34 37.39
CA ILE A 59 36.91 -1.74 37.74
C ILE A 59 35.77 -2.67 37.31
N LEU A 60 34.53 -2.16 37.32
CA LEU A 60 33.34 -2.90 36.91
C LEU A 60 33.06 -2.83 35.39
N ALA A 61 33.70 -1.91 34.67
CA ALA A 61 33.46 -1.69 33.25
C ALA A 61 34.17 -2.70 32.33
N ASP A 62 35.15 -3.45 32.85
CA ASP A 62 35.91 -4.42 32.06
C ASP A 62 35.65 -5.84 32.58
N SER A 63 34.62 -6.49 32.02
CA SER A 63 34.20 -7.87 32.36
C SER A 63 35.35 -8.89 32.27
N TYR A 64 36.41 -8.58 31.52
CA TYR A 64 37.58 -9.45 31.34
C TYR A 64 38.59 -9.31 32.50
N ALA A 65 38.69 -8.14 33.13
CA ALA A 65 39.60 -7.92 34.26
C ALA A 65 39.09 -8.58 35.55
N LEU A 66 37.77 -8.61 35.75
CA LEU A 66 37.15 -9.25 36.92
C LEU A 66 37.31 -10.77 36.89
N SER A 67 37.20 -11.41 35.72
CA SER A 67 37.42 -12.86 35.58
C SER A 67 38.87 -13.24 35.85
N MET A 68 39.84 -12.44 35.37
CA MET A 68 41.26 -12.67 35.64
C MET A 68 41.60 -12.54 37.14
N TYR A 69 41.05 -11.54 37.84
CA TYR A 69 41.27 -11.37 39.27
C TYR A 69 40.66 -12.50 40.11
N LEU A 70 39.48 -13.00 39.71
CA LEU A 70 38.82 -14.12 40.38
C LEU A 70 39.57 -15.44 40.17
N GLU A 71 40.15 -15.66 38.99
CA GLU A 71 41.01 -16.81 38.72
C GLU A 71 42.32 -16.74 39.50
N GLU A 72 42.96 -15.57 39.59
CA GLU A 72 44.18 -15.38 40.38
C GLU A 72 43.92 -15.55 41.88
N MET A 73 42.79 -15.06 42.40
CA MET A 73 42.37 -15.29 43.80
C MET A 73 42.07 -16.77 44.07
N ALA A 74 41.45 -17.48 43.13
CA ALA A 74 41.19 -18.91 43.26
C ALA A 74 42.49 -19.75 43.22
N GLU A 75 43.50 -19.33 42.46
CA GLU A 75 44.83 -19.93 42.49
C GLU A 75 45.58 -19.62 43.79
N TYR A 76 45.43 -18.42 44.33
CA TYR A 76 46.00 -18.04 45.62
C TYR A 76 45.38 -18.84 46.77
N GLU A 77 44.06 -19.08 46.75
CA GLU A 77 43.35 -19.91 47.74
C GLU A 77 43.83 -21.37 47.74
N LYS A 78 44.11 -21.93 46.56
CA LYS A 78 44.63 -23.30 46.42
C LYS A 78 46.06 -23.47 46.94
N ASN A 79 46.86 -22.40 46.89
CA ASN A 79 48.29 -22.42 47.19
C ASN A 79 48.66 -21.67 48.49
N ALA A 80 47.68 -21.19 49.26
CA ALA A 80 47.92 -20.48 50.50
C ALA A 80 48.57 -21.37 51.56
N GLU A 81 49.68 -20.91 52.15
CA GLU A 81 50.36 -21.62 53.24
C GLU A 81 49.47 -21.75 54.48
N ALA A 82 49.44 -22.95 55.07
CA ALA A 82 48.68 -23.21 56.28
C ALA A 82 49.23 -22.40 57.46
N ILE A 83 48.43 -21.45 57.96
CA ILE A 83 48.75 -20.69 59.17
C ILE A 83 48.59 -21.63 60.36
N HIS A 84 49.71 -21.95 61.03
CA HIS A 84 49.71 -22.71 62.27
C HIS A 84 49.12 -21.87 63.41
N VAL A 85 47.84 -22.09 63.72
CA VAL A 85 47.22 -21.54 64.94
C VAL A 85 47.78 -22.33 66.13
N PRO A 86 48.41 -21.69 67.13
CA PRO A 86 48.88 -22.39 68.32
C PRO A 86 47.69 -22.95 69.09
N GLU A 87 47.70 -24.26 69.36
CA GLU A 87 46.69 -24.88 70.23
C GLU A 87 46.65 -24.17 71.60
N PRO A 88 45.45 -23.91 72.15
CA PRO A 88 45.33 -23.38 73.50
C PRO A 88 45.90 -24.39 74.50
N LYS A 89 46.88 -23.95 75.29
CA LYS A 89 47.49 -24.75 76.37
C LYS A 89 46.41 -25.38 77.26
N GLN A 90 46.41 -26.71 77.35
CA GLN A 90 45.64 -27.48 78.31
C GLN A 90 45.89 -26.97 79.74
N LYS A 91 44.83 -26.62 80.46
CA LYS A 91 44.92 -26.41 81.91
C LYS A 91 45.15 -27.76 82.60
N PRO A 92 45.99 -27.83 83.66
CA PRO A 92 46.27 -29.06 84.36
C PRO A 92 45.00 -29.62 85.00
N ARG A 93 44.79 -30.92 84.83
CA ARG A 93 43.74 -31.71 85.46
C ARG A 93 43.98 -31.75 86.98
N PRO A 94 43.07 -31.24 87.83
CA PRO A 94 43.17 -31.44 89.27
C PRO A 94 42.88 -32.90 89.62
N GLU A 95 43.62 -33.45 90.57
CA GLU A 95 43.40 -34.79 91.13
C GLU A 95 41.99 -34.93 91.75
N PRO A 96 41.40 -36.14 91.72
CA PRO A 96 40.03 -36.36 92.17
C PRO A 96 39.92 -36.24 93.69
N VAL A 97 39.28 -35.17 94.16
CA VAL A 97 38.76 -35.07 95.52
C VAL A 97 37.55 -36.01 95.63
N LYS A 98 37.57 -36.91 96.63
CA LYS A 98 36.37 -37.68 97.03
C LYS A 98 35.34 -36.70 97.60
N VAL A 99 34.29 -36.44 96.83
CA VAL A 99 33.13 -35.65 97.27
C VAL A 99 32.08 -36.62 97.81
N GLU A 100 31.61 -36.39 99.03
CA GLU A 100 30.46 -37.11 99.59
C GLU A 100 29.21 -36.89 98.72
N PRO A 101 28.36 -37.92 98.55
CA PRO A 101 27.20 -37.82 97.66
C PRO A 101 26.16 -36.84 98.23
N VAL A 102 25.99 -35.71 97.55
CA VAL A 102 24.82 -34.83 97.70
C VAL A 102 23.62 -35.55 97.08
N PRO A 103 22.48 -35.68 97.78
CA PRO A 103 21.30 -36.34 97.21
C PRO A 103 20.84 -35.56 95.98
N ALA A 104 20.76 -36.25 94.84
CA ALA A 104 20.28 -35.71 93.59
C ALA A 104 18.83 -35.24 93.77
N ALA A 105 18.59 -33.93 93.64
CA ALA A 105 17.26 -33.42 93.41
C ALA A 105 16.77 -33.98 92.07
N ALA A 106 15.80 -34.88 92.12
CA ALA A 106 15.12 -35.39 90.94
C ALA A 106 14.43 -34.20 90.25
N HIS A 107 15.00 -33.71 89.15
CA HIS A 107 14.23 -32.90 88.22
C HIS A 107 13.21 -33.82 87.55
N GLU A 108 11.93 -33.62 87.87
CA GLU A 108 10.84 -34.25 87.14
C GLU A 108 10.93 -33.85 85.68
N ASN A 109 11.21 -34.82 84.80
CA ASN A 109 11.18 -34.64 83.36
C ASN A 109 9.76 -34.20 82.96
N SER A 110 9.58 -32.92 82.65
CA SER A 110 8.28 -32.41 82.25
C SER A 110 7.96 -33.00 80.88
N ARG A 111 7.03 -33.97 80.85
CA ARG A 111 6.51 -34.58 79.63
C ARG A 111 6.02 -33.54 78.61
N THR A 112 5.69 -32.34 79.09
CA THR A 112 5.32 -31.17 78.30
C THR A 112 6.41 -30.70 77.33
N LEU A 113 7.71 -30.77 77.69
CA LEU A 113 8.81 -30.41 76.77
C LEU A 113 8.98 -31.39 75.61
N LEU A 114 8.69 -32.67 75.85
CA LEU A 114 8.71 -33.70 74.80
C LEU A 114 7.50 -33.55 73.86
N TYR A 115 6.32 -33.25 74.41
CA TYR A 115 5.13 -33.01 73.61
C TYR A 115 5.23 -31.73 72.77
N THR A 116 5.84 -30.66 73.29
CA THR A 116 6.06 -29.43 72.49
C THR A 116 7.05 -29.69 71.35
N ALA A 117 8.15 -30.40 71.59
CA ALA A 117 9.10 -30.75 70.54
C ALA A 117 8.45 -31.57 69.41
N ILE A 118 7.69 -32.62 69.76
CA ILE A 118 6.97 -33.47 68.79
C ILE A 118 5.97 -32.63 67.99
N LEU A 119 5.17 -31.80 68.67
CA LEU A 119 4.17 -30.94 68.03
C LEU A 119 4.82 -29.92 67.08
N SER A 120 5.96 -29.35 67.46
CA SER A 120 6.73 -28.42 66.62
C SER A 120 7.31 -29.10 65.38
N THR A 121 7.90 -30.31 65.50
CA THR A 121 8.35 -31.09 64.33
C THR A 121 7.20 -31.49 63.41
N ALA A 122 6.07 -31.91 63.96
CA ALA A 122 4.89 -32.25 63.18
C ALA A 122 4.34 -31.03 62.42
N ALA A 123 4.31 -29.86 63.07
CA ALA A 123 3.90 -28.61 62.43
C ALA A 123 4.86 -28.20 61.29
N LEU A 124 6.17 -28.39 61.46
CA LEU A 124 7.19 -28.05 60.46
C LEU A 124 7.12 -29.00 59.26
N LEU A 125 6.90 -30.30 59.50
CA LEU A 125 6.65 -31.29 58.45
C LEU A 125 5.34 -31.00 57.70
N LEU A 126 4.26 -30.68 58.41
CA LEU A 126 2.99 -30.28 57.79
C LEU A 126 3.13 -28.99 56.98
N MET A 127 3.93 -28.02 57.44
CA MET A 127 4.23 -26.78 56.70
C MET A 127 5.04 -27.07 55.43
N MET A 128 6.07 -27.90 55.51
CA MET A 128 6.85 -28.34 54.34
C MET A 128 5.97 -29.12 53.35
N LEU A 129 5.12 -30.02 53.85
CA LEU A 129 4.19 -30.79 53.01
C LEU A 129 3.16 -29.86 52.35
N TYR A 130 2.68 -28.85 53.07
CA TYR A 130 1.76 -27.84 52.56
C TYR A 130 2.39 -26.99 51.47
N VAL A 131 3.63 -26.53 51.64
CA VAL A 131 4.37 -25.76 50.62
C VAL A 131 4.69 -26.62 49.40
N TYR A 132 5.08 -27.89 49.61
CA TYR A 132 5.38 -28.82 48.52
C TYR A 132 4.14 -29.19 47.70
N HIS A 133 2.98 -29.36 48.34
CA HIS A 133 1.72 -29.65 47.65
C HIS A 133 0.99 -28.41 47.12
N ASN A 134 1.33 -27.20 47.59
CA ASN A 134 0.75 -25.95 47.11
C ASN A 134 1.83 -24.94 46.69
N PRO A 135 2.66 -25.25 45.68
CA PRO A 135 3.53 -24.23 45.11
C PRO A 135 2.63 -23.12 44.55
N ARG A 136 2.71 -21.92 45.12
CA ARG A 136 2.03 -20.76 44.55
C ARG A 136 2.67 -20.50 43.19
N PRO A 137 1.92 -20.51 42.08
CA PRO A 137 2.49 -20.18 40.80
C PRO A 137 3.04 -18.76 40.88
N VAL A 138 4.35 -18.63 40.64
CA VAL A 138 5.01 -17.33 40.66
C VAL A 138 4.52 -16.59 39.42
N ARG A 139 3.60 -15.64 39.62
CA ARG A 139 3.12 -14.76 38.56
C ARG A 139 4.28 -13.85 38.15
N GLN A 140 4.74 -14.00 36.92
CA GLN A 140 5.80 -13.20 36.34
C GLN A 140 5.30 -12.65 35.01
N GLU A 141 5.65 -11.41 34.71
CA GLU A 141 5.47 -10.86 33.36
C GLU A 141 6.57 -11.42 32.47
N VAL A 142 6.20 -12.00 31.33
CA VAL A 142 7.14 -12.74 30.47
C VAL A 142 7.11 -12.32 29.00
N ALA A 143 6.04 -11.65 28.58
CA ALA A 143 5.87 -11.20 27.20
C ALA A 143 5.02 -9.93 27.14
N THR A 144 5.15 -9.21 26.02
CA THR A 144 4.36 -8.02 25.69
C THR A 144 3.47 -8.33 24.49
N LEU A 145 2.18 -8.00 24.56
CA LEU A 145 1.31 -8.04 23.37
C LEU A 145 1.66 -6.84 22.48
N VAL A 146 2.31 -7.09 21.34
CA VAL A 146 2.82 -6.02 20.46
C VAL A 146 1.86 -5.67 19.33
N ASP A 147 0.99 -6.59 18.92
CA ASP A 147 -0.01 -6.31 17.89
C ASP A 147 -1.23 -7.26 18.00
N LEU A 148 -2.39 -6.82 17.53
CA LEU A 148 -3.62 -7.61 17.44
C LEU A 148 -4.43 -7.22 16.20
N LEU A 149 -4.98 -8.21 15.50
CA LEU A 149 -5.78 -8.00 14.30
C LEU A 149 -7.11 -8.74 14.42
N ASN A 150 -8.22 -8.00 14.52
CA ASN A 150 -9.59 -8.53 14.66
C ASN A 150 -9.72 -9.61 15.76
N ALA A 151 -8.95 -9.46 16.84
CA ALA A 151 -8.84 -10.45 17.91
C ALA A 151 -10.05 -10.40 18.86
N GLU A 152 -10.66 -11.57 19.09
CA GLU A 152 -11.75 -11.73 20.07
C GLU A 152 -11.43 -12.89 21.00
N TRP A 153 -11.66 -12.69 22.30
CA TRP A 153 -11.44 -13.70 23.34
C TRP A 153 -12.77 -14.21 23.88
N ALA A 154 -12.82 -15.48 24.24
CA ALA A 154 -14.03 -16.07 24.81
C ALA A 154 -14.39 -15.46 26.18
N ASN A 155 -13.37 -15.07 26.96
CA ASN A 155 -13.56 -14.54 28.31
C ASN A 155 -13.14 -13.05 28.38
N PRO A 156 -14.03 -12.14 28.79
CA PRO A 156 -13.73 -10.70 28.86
C PRO A 156 -12.54 -10.34 29.76
N GLU A 157 -12.24 -11.14 30.79
CA GLU A 157 -11.09 -10.94 31.68
C GLU A 157 -9.75 -11.19 30.98
N HIS A 158 -9.75 -11.91 29.86
CA HIS A 158 -8.55 -12.20 29.06
C HIS A 158 -8.34 -11.21 27.92
N VAL A 159 -9.18 -10.18 27.80
CA VAL A 159 -9.00 -9.13 26.77
C VAL A 159 -7.72 -8.36 27.08
N GLN A 160 -6.77 -8.43 26.17
CA GLN A 160 -5.47 -7.77 26.29
C GLN A 160 -5.42 -6.52 25.41
N ARG A 161 -4.56 -5.57 25.79
CA ARG A 161 -4.35 -4.31 25.04
C ARG A 161 -2.96 -4.32 24.44
N VAL A 162 -2.80 -3.78 23.23
CA VAL A 162 -1.48 -3.58 22.66
C VAL A 162 -0.61 -2.77 23.63
N GLY A 163 0.61 -3.26 23.87
CA GLY A 163 1.56 -2.73 24.85
C GLY A 163 1.42 -3.31 26.27
N SER A 164 0.39 -4.11 26.57
CA SER A 164 0.25 -4.72 27.89
C SER A 164 1.23 -5.89 28.09
N ARG A 165 1.78 -5.98 29.30
CA ARG A 165 2.56 -7.12 29.78
C ARG A 165 1.64 -8.28 30.14
N VAL A 166 2.01 -9.48 29.72
CA VAL A 166 1.25 -10.71 29.96
C VAL A 166 1.92 -11.51 31.07
N MET A 167 1.12 -11.86 32.06
CA MET A 167 1.56 -12.63 33.23
C MET A 167 1.41 -14.12 32.97
N THR A 168 2.33 -14.91 33.53
CA THR A 168 2.16 -16.36 33.66
C THR A 168 1.05 -16.72 34.66
N ALA A 169 0.62 -17.97 34.62
CA ALA A 169 -0.36 -18.54 35.55
C ALA A 169 -1.72 -17.81 35.57
N GLN A 170 -2.16 -17.38 34.39
CA GLN A 170 -3.54 -16.95 34.12
C GLN A 170 -4.45 -18.13 33.75
N GLY A 171 -3.88 -19.32 33.51
CA GLY A 171 -4.59 -20.46 32.93
C GLY A 171 -4.76 -20.34 31.42
N PRO A 172 -5.44 -21.30 30.78
CA PRO A 172 -5.67 -21.30 29.35
C PRO A 172 -6.51 -20.11 28.88
N VAL A 173 -6.03 -19.45 27.83
CA VAL A 173 -6.68 -18.33 27.17
C VAL A 173 -7.23 -18.79 25.82
N VAL A 174 -8.52 -18.57 25.60
CA VAL A 174 -9.21 -18.92 24.35
C VAL A 174 -9.39 -17.69 23.48
N LEU A 175 -8.63 -17.63 22.38
CA LEU A 175 -8.80 -16.69 21.28
C LEU A 175 -9.80 -17.30 20.29
N THR A 176 -11.02 -16.78 20.23
CA THR A 176 -12.07 -17.31 19.33
C THR A 176 -11.85 -16.87 17.89
N LYS A 177 -11.25 -15.69 17.71
CA LYS A 177 -11.16 -15.01 16.42
C LYS A 177 -9.91 -14.15 16.31
N GLY A 178 -9.42 -13.95 15.09
CA GLY A 178 -8.37 -12.97 14.77
C GLY A 178 -6.96 -13.47 15.04
N MET A 179 -6.02 -12.54 15.15
CA MET A 179 -4.60 -12.86 15.36
C MET A 179 -4.00 -11.95 16.43
N ILE A 180 -3.04 -12.49 17.16
CA ILE A 180 -2.28 -11.76 18.17
C ILE A 180 -0.79 -12.02 18.01
N LYS A 181 0.03 -11.02 18.37
CA LYS A 181 1.48 -11.09 18.31
C LYS A 181 2.08 -10.77 19.67
N PHE A 182 2.84 -11.70 20.22
CA PHE A 182 3.61 -11.53 21.44
C PHE A 182 5.09 -11.35 21.12
N LEU A 183 5.73 -10.48 21.89
CA LEU A 183 7.18 -10.39 21.99
C LEU A 183 7.58 -10.80 23.42
N TYR A 184 8.23 -11.95 23.56
CA TYR A 184 8.80 -12.41 24.82
C TYR A 184 10.07 -11.64 25.16
N ASP A 185 10.37 -11.55 26.45
CA ASP A 185 11.52 -10.79 26.96
C ASP A 185 12.88 -11.31 26.44
N ASP A 186 12.95 -12.62 26.18
CA ASP A 186 14.13 -13.29 25.63
C ASP A 186 14.28 -13.11 24.10
N GLY A 187 13.43 -12.28 23.48
CA GLY A 187 13.50 -11.93 22.07
C GLY A 187 12.84 -12.94 21.14
N VAL A 188 11.76 -13.60 21.59
CA VAL A 188 10.96 -14.51 20.78
C VAL A 188 9.68 -13.81 20.33
N GLU A 189 9.46 -13.76 19.02
CA GLU A 189 8.19 -13.28 18.44
C GLU A 189 7.27 -14.47 18.20
N VAL A 190 6.05 -14.41 18.74
CA VAL A 190 5.04 -15.45 18.56
C VAL A 190 3.77 -14.85 17.97
N VAL A 191 3.32 -15.40 16.85
CA VAL A 191 2.04 -15.09 16.21
C VAL A 191 1.08 -16.24 16.46
N ILE A 192 -0.13 -15.96 16.97
CA ILE A 192 -1.18 -16.95 17.21
C ILE A 192 -2.39 -16.59 16.37
N GLU A 193 -2.96 -17.58 15.67
CA GLU A 193 -4.17 -17.44 14.87
C GLU A 193 -5.35 -18.13 15.55
N GLY A 194 -6.43 -17.37 15.77
CA GLY A 194 -7.70 -17.88 16.29
C GLY A 194 -8.49 -18.66 15.21
N PRO A 195 -9.28 -19.68 15.57
CA PRO A 195 -9.53 -20.15 16.94
C PRO A 195 -8.31 -20.88 17.53
N ALA A 196 -7.93 -20.52 18.77
CA ALA A 196 -6.80 -21.10 19.47
C ALA A 196 -6.97 -21.04 21.00
N GLU A 197 -6.44 -22.05 21.68
CA GLU A 197 -6.32 -22.09 23.14
C GLU A 197 -4.84 -22.20 23.51
N TYR A 198 -4.34 -21.22 24.26
CA TYR A 198 -2.91 -21.09 24.58
C TYR A 198 -2.68 -20.63 26.02
N GLU A 199 -1.50 -20.91 26.57
CA GLU A 199 -1.08 -20.45 27.89
C GLU A 199 0.41 -20.07 27.90
N LEU A 200 0.74 -18.93 28.51
CA LEU A 200 2.13 -18.52 28.72
C LEU A 200 2.64 -19.12 30.03
N LEU A 201 3.66 -19.98 29.96
CA LEU A 201 4.17 -20.72 31.11
C LEU A 201 5.40 -20.06 31.74
N SER A 202 6.32 -19.55 30.92
CA SER A 202 7.51 -18.80 31.33
C SER A 202 8.01 -17.88 30.21
N SER A 203 9.13 -17.19 30.39
CA SER A 203 9.76 -16.38 29.33
C SER A 203 10.30 -17.23 28.17
N MET A 204 10.48 -18.54 28.39
CA MET A 204 11.05 -19.48 27.43
C MET A 204 10.11 -20.66 27.10
N GLU A 205 8.87 -20.63 27.56
CA GLU A 205 7.95 -21.75 27.39
C GLU A 205 6.49 -21.32 27.31
N MET A 206 5.76 -21.92 26.38
CA MET A 206 4.32 -21.75 26.26
C MET A 206 3.60 -23.05 25.90
N ALA A 207 2.32 -23.12 26.22
CA ALA A 207 1.44 -24.20 25.81
C ALA A 207 0.50 -23.74 24.69
N LEU A 208 0.35 -24.58 23.67
CA LEU A 208 -0.67 -24.50 22.64
C LEU A 208 -1.54 -25.75 22.76
N HIS A 209 -2.77 -25.60 23.24
CA HIS A 209 -3.72 -26.69 23.39
C HIS A 209 -4.40 -27.01 22.06
N THR A 210 -4.87 -25.96 21.38
CA THR A 210 -5.49 -26.03 20.06
C THR A 210 -5.18 -24.76 19.26
N GLY A 211 -5.21 -24.85 17.93
CA GLY A 211 -5.01 -23.72 17.02
C GLY A 211 -3.65 -23.71 16.32
N ARG A 212 -3.26 -22.55 15.79
CA ARG A 212 -1.99 -22.38 15.05
C ARG A 212 -1.14 -21.29 15.66
N LEU A 213 0.16 -21.56 15.66
CA LEU A 213 1.20 -20.68 16.17
C LEU A 213 2.38 -20.65 15.21
N PHE A 214 2.98 -19.48 15.05
CA PHE A 214 4.29 -19.31 14.43
C PHE A 214 5.24 -18.64 15.41
N ALA A 215 6.44 -19.19 15.59
CA ALA A 215 7.49 -18.62 16.42
C ALA A 215 8.71 -18.26 15.58
N ARG A 216 9.19 -17.02 15.74
CA ARG A 216 10.49 -16.55 15.27
C ARG A 216 11.39 -16.35 16.48
N VAL A 217 12.41 -17.18 16.57
CA VAL A 217 13.31 -17.20 17.73
C VAL A 217 14.63 -16.53 17.36
N SER A 218 15.01 -15.49 18.13
CA SER A 218 16.32 -14.85 18.03
C SER A 218 17.42 -15.71 18.67
N ASP A 219 18.69 -15.32 18.50
CA ASP A 219 19.81 -16.06 19.10
C ASP A 219 19.74 -16.13 20.64
N THR A 220 19.16 -15.11 21.29
CA THR A 220 18.96 -15.08 22.76
C THR A 220 17.81 -15.97 23.22
N GLY A 221 16.80 -16.16 22.37
CA GLY A 221 15.62 -16.98 22.68
C GLY A 221 15.82 -18.48 22.41
N ARG A 222 17.04 -18.92 22.07
CA ARG A 222 17.35 -20.33 21.82
C ARG A 222 16.94 -21.22 23.00
N GLY A 223 16.22 -22.30 22.70
CA GLY A 223 15.62 -23.18 23.71
C GLY A 223 14.16 -22.87 24.02
N PHE A 224 13.57 -21.84 23.37
CA PHE A 224 12.15 -21.57 23.46
C PHE A 224 11.34 -22.84 23.17
N THR A 225 10.40 -23.15 24.05
CA THR A 225 9.68 -24.42 24.03
C THR A 225 8.19 -24.19 23.81
N VAL A 226 7.61 -24.87 22.81
CA VAL A 226 6.16 -24.97 22.63
C VAL A 226 5.71 -26.35 23.08
N ARG A 227 4.82 -26.39 24.06
CA ARG A 227 4.16 -27.62 24.54
C ARG A 227 2.80 -27.77 23.89
N THR A 228 2.51 -28.95 23.37
CA THR A 228 1.15 -29.38 23.01
C THR A 228 0.74 -30.55 23.91
N PRO A 229 -0.52 -31.03 23.86
CA PRO A 229 -0.96 -32.13 24.74
C PRO A 229 -0.10 -33.41 24.66
N ASN A 230 0.51 -33.69 23.51
CA ASN A 230 1.30 -34.91 23.24
C ASN A 230 2.74 -34.64 22.80
N THR A 231 3.18 -33.38 22.70
CA THR A 231 4.54 -33.04 22.26
C THR A 231 5.19 -31.91 23.05
N ARG A 232 6.53 -31.92 23.03
CA ARG A 232 7.37 -30.80 23.43
C ARG A 232 8.32 -30.47 22.28
N ILE A 233 8.22 -29.25 21.76
CA ILE A 233 9.00 -28.76 20.63
C ILE A 233 9.98 -27.73 21.16
N ILE A 234 11.27 -28.00 21.02
CA ILE A 234 12.35 -27.15 21.54
C ILE A 234 13.08 -26.51 20.37
N ASP A 235 13.15 -25.19 20.37
CA ASP A 235 13.88 -24.41 19.39
C ASP A 235 15.41 -24.48 19.59
N LEU A 236 16.17 -24.48 18.48
CA LEU A 236 17.64 -24.38 18.47
C LEU A 236 18.16 -23.15 17.67
N GLY A 237 17.32 -22.14 17.47
CA GLY A 237 17.56 -20.88 16.73
C GLY A 237 16.86 -20.88 15.37
N THR A 238 15.51 -20.84 15.37
CA THR A 238 14.69 -21.27 14.23
C THR A 238 13.43 -20.41 14.04
N GLU A 239 12.88 -20.51 12.84
CA GLU A 239 11.51 -20.10 12.50
C GLU A 239 10.66 -21.34 12.25
N PHE A 240 9.62 -21.56 13.05
CA PHE A 240 8.78 -22.75 12.96
C PHE A 240 7.31 -22.46 13.28
N GLY A 241 6.43 -23.23 12.66
CA GLY A 241 4.99 -23.24 12.90
C GLY A 241 4.57 -24.50 13.64
N VAL A 242 3.60 -24.38 14.55
CA VAL A 242 2.98 -25.48 15.28
C VAL A 242 1.47 -25.38 15.11
N ALA A 243 0.84 -26.46 14.66
CA ALA A 243 -0.60 -26.60 14.62
C ALA A 243 -1.04 -27.74 15.53
N ALA A 244 -1.98 -27.48 16.43
CA ALA A 244 -2.62 -28.48 17.26
C ALA A 244 -4.11 -28.52 16.92
N ASP A 245 -4.61 -29.68 16.48
CA ASP A 245 -6.03 -29.84 16.17
C ASP A 245 -6.86 -30.21 17.42
N GLU A 246 -8.18 -30.20 17.29
CA GLU A 246 -9.10 -30.55 18.38
C GLU A 246 -9.01 -32.03 18.80
N ASN A 247 -8.46 -32.90 17.94
CA ASN A 247 -8.25 -34.31 18.25
C ASN A 247 -6.95 -34.54 19.05
N GLY A 248 -6.08 -33.53 19.15
CA GLY A 248 -4.77 -33.58 19.78
C GLY A 248 -3.62 -33.94 18.85
N ASP A 249 -3.85 -34.05 17.53
CA ASP A 249 -2.77 -34.20 16.57
C ASP A 249 -1.95 -32.92 16.53
N THR A 250 -0.63 -33.06 16.51
CA THR A 250 0.28 -31.92 16.44
C THR A 250 1.10 -31.97 15.16
N GLU A 251 1.12 -30.88 14.41
CA GLU A 251 2.00 -30.68 13.26
C GLU A 251 3.07 -29.64 13.57
N LEU A 252 4.31 -29.96 13.24
CA LEU A 252 5.47 -29.08 13.31
C LEU A 252 5.99 -28.82 11.89
N HIS A 253 6.14 -27.55 11.54
CA HIS A 253 6.63 -27.09 10.24
C HIS A 253 7.84 -26.18 10.44
N VAL A 254 9.02 -26.59 9.97
CA VAL A 254 10.28 -25.84 10.19
C VAL A 254 10.67 -25.09 8.91
N PHE A 255 10.72 -23.76 8.98
CA PHE A 255 10.99 -22.89 7.82
C PHE A 255 12.47 -22.54 7.68
N LYS A 256 13.15 -22.26 8.79
CA LYS A 256 14.58 -21.90 8.83
C LYS A 256 15.18 -22.36 10.15
N GLY A 257 16.36 -22.99 10.14
CA GLY A 257 16.99 -23.52 11.36
C GLY A 257 16.63 -24.99 11.61
N LYS A 258 16.50 -25.37 12.88
CA LYS A 258 16.15 -26.74 13.29
C LYS A 258 15.54 -26.80 14.69
N THR A 259 14.62 -27.74 14.91
CA THR A 259 13.98 -27.97 16.20
C THR A 259 14.20 -29.40 16.69
N ALA A 260 14.08 -29.62 17.99
CA ALA A 260 13.95 -30.94 18.58
C ALA A 260 12.49 -31.21 18.94
N LEU A 261 11.90 -32.23 18.31
CA LEU A 261 10.55 -32.70 18.56
C LEU A 261 10.59 -33.90 19.50
N ILE A 262 9.93 -33.80 20.66
CA ILE A 262 9.80 -34.87 21.63
C ILE A 262 8.33 -35.31 21.66
N ALA A 263 8.05 -36.54 21.26
CA ALA A 263 6.70 -37.11 21.29
C ALA A 263 6.49 -37.98 22.54
N GLY A 264 5.35 -37.80 23.22
CA GLY A 264 4.91 -38.66 24.32
C GLY A 264 4.01 -37.98 25.36
N PHE A 265 3.28 -38.82 26.10
CA PHE A 265 2.45 -38.40 27.24
C PHE A 265 3.27 -38.39 28.53
N GLU A 266 2.88 -37.56 29.50
CA GLU A 266 3.60 -37.15 30.74
C GLU A 266 4.32 -38.24 31.57
N ARG A 267 4.25 -39.54 31.24
CA ARG A 267 4.99 -40.63 31.92
C ARG A 267 5.65 -41.70 31.03
N LYS A 268 5.60 -41.60 29.69
CA LYS A 268 6.34 -42.50 28.76
C LYS A 268 6.85 -41.71 27.54
N GLN A 269 8.07 -41.17 27.64
CA GLN A 269 8.79 -40.65 26.46
C GLN A 269 9.11 -41.80 25.52
N LYS A 270 8.89 -41.62 24.22
CA LYS A 270 9.18 -42.67 23.22
C LYS A 270 10.22 -42.27 22.18
N GLU A 271 10.28 -41.01 21.73
CA GLU A 271 11.15 -40.66 20.60
C GLU A 271 11.50 -39.17 20.57
N ILE A 272 12.78 -38.85 20.32
CA ILE A 272 13.28 -37.48 20.09
C ILE A 272 13.77 -37.41 18.64
N VAL A 273 13.22 -36.48 17.87
CA VAL A 273 13.53 -36.32 16.44
C VAL A 273 13.98 -34.88 16.18
N GLU A 274 15.14 -34.71 15.56
CA GLU A 274 15.54 -33.41 15.02
C GLU A 274 14.81 -33.14 13.70
N VAL A 275 14.19 -31.97 13.57
CA VAL A 275 13.47 -31.53 12.36
C VAL A 275 14.17 -30.29 11.81
N SER A 276 14.69 -30.39 10.60
CA SER A 276 15.48 -29.33 9.95
C SER A 276 14.61 -28.44 9.05
N ALA A 277 15.16 -27.30 8.62
CA ALA A 277 14.53 -26.41 7.66
C ALA A 277 13.96 -27.14 6.43
N ARG A 278 12.78 -26.70 5.99
CA ARG A 278 11.97 -27.26 4.90
C ARG A 278 11.39 -28.64 5.17
N GLN A 279 11.41 -29.10 6.41
CA GLN A 279 10.79 -30.36 6.82
C GLN A 279 9.59 -30.09 7.73
N ALA A 280 8.63 -31.01 7.68
CA ALA A 280 7.51 -31.03 8.59
C ALA A 280 7.26 -32.45 9.13
N ARG A 281 6.67 -32.50 10.33
CA ARG A 281 6.33 -33.73 11.05
C ARG A 281 4.95 -33.60 11.67
N ARG A 282 4.18 -34.68 11.64
CA ARG A 282 2.93 -34.83 12.38
C ARG A 282 3.11 -35.86 13.50
N VAL A 283 2.59 -35.57 14.68
CA VAL A 283 2.51 -36.49 15.82
C VAL A 283 1.05 -36.84 16.06
N ASP A 284 0.76 -38.13 16.05
CA ASP A 284 -0.59 -38.67 16.23
C ASP A 284 -1.04 -38.59 17.70
N ALA A 285 -2.26 -38.13 17.93
CA ALA A 285 -2.86 -37.94 19.24
C ALA A 285 -3.04 -39.22 20.06
N LEU A 286 -3.20 -40.37 19.40
CA LEU A 286 -3.55 -41.63 20.07
C LEU A 286 -2.32 -42.42 20.47
N ASN A 287 -1.32 -42.49 19.59
CA ASN A 287 -0.16 -43.37 19.77
C ASN A 287 1.18 -42.64 19.91
N ALA A 288 1.20 -41.32 19.67
CA ALA A 288 2.40 -40.47 19.65
C ALA A 288 3.43 -40.87 18.58
N ASP A 289 3.00 -41.53 17.50
CA ASP A 289 3.85 -41.83 16.35
C ASP A 289 4.18 -40.56 15.57
N ILE A 290 5.43 -40.43 15.14
CA ILE A 290 5.92 -39.29 14.35
C ILE A 290 5.95 -39.69 12.87
N LYS A 291 5.27 -38.90 12.01
CA LYS A 291 5.23 -39.10 10.55
C LYS A 291 5.75 -37.89 9.82
N ALA A 292 6.44 -38.11 8.70
CA ALA A 292 6.79 -37.06 7.77
C ALA A 292 5.55 -36.56 7.00
N ILE A 293 5.43 -35.25 6.86
CA ILE A 293 4.40 -34.59 6.05
C ILE A 293 5.03 -33.50 5.20
N ASP A 294 4.30 -33.00 4.21
CA ASP A 294 4.72 -31.87 3.40
C ASP A 294 4.72 -30.57 4.21
N LEU A 295 5.71 -29.71 3.95
CA LEU A 295 5.79 -28.39 4.58
C LEU A 295 4.67 -27.49 4.03
N ALA A 296 3.80 -27.01 4.92
CA ALA A 296 2.78 -26.03 4.58
C ALA A 296 3.41 -24.62 4.47
N ALA A 297 3.96 -24.30 3.29
CA ALA A 297 4.72 -23.08 3.04
C ALA A 297 3.96 -21.78 3.41
N SER A 298 2.65 -21.73 3.18
CA SER A 298 1.76 -20.61 3.55
C SER A 298 0.74 -20.99 4.64
N GLY A 299 0.97 -22.07 5.37
CA GLY A 299 0.00 -22.59 6.36
C GLY A 299 -0.14 -21.76 7.64
N PHE A 300 0.77 -20.82 7.88
CA PHE A 300 0.90 -20.07 9.13
C PHE A 300 1.10 -18.59 8.85
N ALA A 301 0.41 -17.72 9.59
CA ALA A 301 0.66 -16.29 9.65
C ALA A 301 1.98 -16.07 10.38
N ARG A 302 2.98 -15.59 9.65
CA ARG A 302 4.33 -15.38 10.16
C ARG A 302 4.56 -13.94 10.62
N SER A 303 3.79 -13.01 10.05
CA SER A 303 3.74 -11.61 10.47
C SER A 303 2.40 -11.01 10.05
N PHE A 304 1.98 -9.94 10.72
CA PHE A 304 0.84 -9.11 10.34
C PHE A 304 1.06 -7.67 10.81
N ASP A 305 0.35 -6.72 10.19
CA ASP A 305 0.27 -5.33 10.62
C ASP A 305 -1.20 -4.94 10.76
N SER A 306 -1.64 -4.67 12.00
CA SER A 306 -3.04 -4.33 12.26
C SER A 306 -3.49 -2.99 11.71
N ARG A 307 -2.57 -2.03 11.52
CA ARG A 307 -2.88 -0.70 10.97
C ARG A 307 -3.14 -0.80 9.47
N GLN A 308 -2.43 -1.69 8.80
CA GLN A 308 -2.59 -1.94 7.38
C GLN A 308 -3.62 -3.03 7.08
N GLY A 309 -3.99 -3.84 8.08
CA GLY A 309 -4.87 -4.99 7.90
C GLY A 309 -4.21 -6.17 7.18
N THR A 310 -2.88 -6.22 7.12
CA THR A 310 -2.18 -7.19 6.24
C THR A 310 -1.67 -8.38 7.04
N VAL A 311 -1.67 -9.57 6.43
CA VAL A 311 -1.13 -10.81 7.02
C VAL A 311 -0.19 -11.47 6.01
N TRP A 312 1.04 -11.76 6.42
CA TRP A 312 2.05 -12.43 5.60
C TRP A 312 2.26 -13.86 6.09
N ARG A 313 2.20 -14.83 5.18
CA ARG A 313 2.31 -16.27 5.48
C ARG A 313 3.57 -16.91 4.92
N GLY A 314 4.43 -16.16 4.24
CA GLY A 314 5.69 -16.64 3.68
C GLY A 314 5.81 -16.46 2.16
N GLU A 315 4.88 -15.74 1.55
CA GLU A 315 4.85 -15.45 0.13
C GLU A 315 6.10 -14.66 -0.28
N SER A 316 6.78 -15.10 -1.34
CA SER A 316 7.91 -14.41 -1.99
C SER A 316 7.49 -13.72 -3.29
N VAL A 317 6.20 -13.80 -3.62
CA VAL A 317 5.64 -13.27 -4.86
C VAL A 317 4.40 -12.47 -4.50
N VAL A 318 4.33 -11.23 -4.96
CA VAL A 318 3.16 -10.36 -4.82
C VAL A 318 2.53 -10.19 -6.19
N ASP A 319 1.24 -10.51 -6.30
CA ASP A 319 0.45 -10.32 -7.54
C ASP A 319 -0.29 -8.98 -7.48
N LEU A 320 -0.05 -8.10 -8.45
CA LEU A 320 -0.60 -6.74 -8.48
C LEU A 320 -2.12 -6.70 -8.71
N ALA A 321 -2.69 -7.76 -9.28
CA ALA A 321 -4.14 -7.88 -9.39
C ALA A 321 -4.78 -8.15 -8.02
N CYS A 322 -4.14 -8.97 -7.17
CA CYS A 322 -4.53 -9.16 -5.78
C CYS A 322 -4.31 -7.89 -4.94
N VAL A 323 -3.24 -7.13 -5.23
CA VAL A 323 -3.04 -5.80 -4.64
C VAL A 323 -4.24 -4.90 -4.96
N LEU A 324 -4.65 -4.83 -6.23
CA LEU A 324 -5.77 -4.00 -6.67
C LEU A 324 -7.10 -4.41 -6.03
N ALA A 325 -7.34 -5.72 -5.93
CA ALA A 325 -8.50 -6.30 -5.27
C ALA A 325 -8.56 -6.02 -3.75
N GLY A 326 -7.49 -5.47 -3.17
CA GLY A 326 -7.33 -5.38 -1.73
C GLY A 326 -7.17 -6.75 -1.07
N GLU A 327 -6.80 -7.81 -1.79
CA GLU A 327 -6.64 -9.17 -1.25
C GLU A 327 -5.35 -9.38 -0.47
N LEU A 328 -4.44 -8.40 -0.48
CA LEU A 328 -3.39 -8.31 0.54
C LEU A 328 -3.95 -7.89 1.92
N ASN A 329 -5.25 -7.55 2.03
CA ASN A 329 -6.03 -7.42 3.27
C ASN A 329 -6.70 -8.76 3.67
N PRO A 330 -7.03 -8.96 4.96
CA PRO A 330 -6.91 -10.23 5.66
C PRO A 330 -8.09 -11.18 5.46
N ILE A 331 -7.83 -12.47 5.71
CA ILE A 331 -8.85 -13.51 5.95
C ILE A 331 -9.82 -12.98 7.02
N ARG A 332 -11.09 -12.82 6.66
CA ARG A 332 -12.16 -12.56 7.64
C ARG A 332 -12.27 -13.81 8.49
N ALA A 333 -12.28 -13.64 9.80
CA ALA A 333 -12.18 -14.80 10.65
C ALA A 333 -13.42 -15.71 10.55
N GLY A 334 -13.15 -17.01 10.46
CA GLY A 334 -14.10 -18.07 10.16
C GLY A 334 -13.92 -18.70 8.78
N GLU A 335 -13.07 -18.14 7.90
CA GLU A 335 -12.86 -18.67 6.54
C GLU A 335 -11.60 -19.55 6.42
N VAL A 336 -11.76 -20.69 5.73
CA VAL A 336 -10.67 -21.56 5.29
C VAL A 336 -9.97 -20.92 4.10
N ALA A 337 -8.64 -20.93 4.11
CA ALA A 337 -7.79 -20.48 3.01
C ALA A 337 -8.00 -21.35 1.75
N LEU A 338 -9.01 -21.01 0.95
CA LEU A 338 -9.09 -21.35 -0.46
C LEU A 338 -9.00 -20.04 -1.24
N ALA A 339 -8.38 -20.12 -2.42
CA ALA A 339 -8.19 -19.01 -3.34
C ALA A 339 -9.46 -18.16 -3.41
N ARG A 340 -9.42 -16.97 -2.80
CA ARG A 340 -10.50 -16.00 -2.99
C ARG A 340 -10.48 -15.64 -4.47
N VAL A 341 -11.67 -15.65 -5.07
CA VAL A 341 -11.87 -14.92 -6.31
C VAL A 341 -11.83 -13.45 -5.88
N PRO A 342 -10.96 -12.62 -6.48
CA PRO A 342 -10.95 -11.19 -6.21
C PRO A 342 -12.36 -10.62 -6.37
N GLU A 343 -12.89 -9.96 -5.33
CA GLU A 343 -14.03 -9.07 -5.54
C GLU A 343 -13.62 -8.06 -6.60
N THR A 344 -14.52 -7.77 -7.55
CA THR A 344 -14.22 -6.82 -8.61
C THR A 344 -14.12 -5.42 -8.02
N VAL A 345 -12.98 -4.77 -8.22
CA VAL A 345 -12.67 -3.44 -7.75
C VAL A 345 -12.32 -2.56 -8.94
N TRP A 346 -12.84 -1.34 -8.97
CA TRP A 346 -12.37 -0.29 -9.86
C TRP A 346 -11.68 0.77 -9.03
N LEU A 347 -10.50 1.21 -9.46
CA LEU A 347 -9.78 2.29 -8.76
C LEU A 347 -10.47 3.67 -8.94
N ASN A 348 -11.51 3.75 -9.77
CA ASN A 348 -12.34 4.93 -9.96
C ASN A 348 -13.78 4.50 -10.34
N ASP A 349 -14.54 4.00 -9.35
CA ASP A 349 -15.92 3.50 -9.52
C ASP A 349 -16.91 4.61 -9.94
N GLU A 350 -16.63 5.87 -9.60
CA GLU A 350 -17.33 7.01 -10.17
C GLU A 350 -16.51 7.56 -11.35
N PRO A 351 -17.08 7.67 -12.56
CA PRO A 351 -16.40 8.22 -13.72
C PRO A 351 -16.26 9.74 -13.63
N ASN A 352 -15.72 10.24 -12.51
CA ASN A 352 -15.30 11.61 -12.37
C ASN A 352 -14.12 11.83 -13.31
N GLU A 353 -14.32 12.79 -14.19
CA GLU A 353 -13.41 13.11 -15.26
C GLU A 353 -12.08 13.63 -14.70
N SER A 354 -10.99 12.90 -14.92
CA SER A 354 -9.64 13.34 -14.53
C SER A 354 -9.04 14.25 -15.58
N GLU A 355 -8.46 15.38 -15.16
CA GLU A 355 -7.74 16.26 -16.08
C GLU A 355 -6.43 15.58 -16.56
N PRO A 356 -6.13 15.60 -17.86
CA PRO A 356 -4.90 15.02 -18.37
C PRO A 356 -3.65 15.60 -17.70
N GLY A 357 -2.69 14.74 -17.31
CA GLY A 357 -1.46 15.15 -16.62
C GLY A 357 -1.59 15.37 -15.11
N MET A 358 -2.78 15.23 -14.52
CA MET A 358 -2.96 15.17 -13.07
C MET A 358 -2.76 13.75 -12.54
N PHE A 359 -2.02 13.66 -11.44
CA PHE A 359 -1.86 12.43 -10.67
C PHE A 359 -2.87 12.40 -9.52
N GLN A 360 -3.66 11.32 -9.44
CA GLN A 360 -4.66 11.11 -8.40
C GLN A 360 -4.17 10.03 -7.43
N PRO A 361 -3.85 10.39 -6.17
CA PRO A 361 -3.46 9.43 -5.16
C PRO A 361 -4.60 8.49 -4.78
N ILE A 362 -4.30 7.22 -4.49
CA ILE A 362 -5.27 6.26 -3.93
C ILE A 362 -4.95 6.07 -2.44
N ALA A 363 -5.76 6.66 -1.57
CA ALA A 363 -5.51 6.64 -0.12
C ALA A 363 -5.90 5.31 0.55
N ASP A 364 -6.90 4.62 0.00
CA ASP A 364 -7.51 3.43 0.62
C ASP A 364 -6.70 2.15 0.43
N ASN A 365 -5.66 2.18 -0.42
CA ASN A 365 -4.78 1.05 -0.67
C ASN A 365 -3.30 1.46 -0.53
N PRO A 366 -2.60 1.05 0.55
CA PRO A 366 -1.23 1.52 0.82
C PRO A 366 -0.20 1.02 -0.21
N PHE A 367 -0.55 0.03 -1.03
CA PHE A 367 0.33 -0.54 -2.05
C PHE A 367 0.14 0.10 -3.43
N ILE A 368 -0.86 0.98 -3.60
CA ILE A 368 -1.14 1.71 -4.84
C ILE A 368 -0.93 3.18 -4.55
N ASN A 369 0.09 3.78 -5.17
CA ASN A 369 0.39 5.19 -4.96
C ASN A 369 -0.66 6.09 -5.60
N GLY A 370 -1.16 5.72 -6.78
CA GLY A 370 -2.17 6.49 -7.48
C GLY A 370 -2.35 6.09 -8.93
N ILE A 371 -3.27 6.80 -9.59
CA ILE A 371 -3.63 6.66 -10.99
C ILE A 371 -3.48 8.00 -11.71
N PHE A 372 -3.32 7.98 -13.03
CA PHE A 372 -3.22 9.20 -13.84
C PHE A 372 -3.60 8.95 -15.30
N VAL A 373 -3.92 10.02 -16.03
CA VAL A 373 -4.09 9.96 -17.49
C VAL A 373 -2.75 10.32 -18.15
N PRO A 374 -2.15 9.42 -18.94
CA PRO A 374 -0.92 9.71 -19.68
C PRO A 374 -1.16 10.81 -20.72
N ASN A 375 -0.52 11.98 -20.55
CA ASN A 375 -0.62 13.12 -21.45
C ASN A 375 0.74 13.78 -21.70
N GLY A 376 1.42 13.41 -22.79
CA GLY A 376 2.70 14.03 -23.16
C GLY A 376 2.61 15.44 -23.76
N VAL A 377 1.40 15.98 -23.97
CA VAL A 377 1.19 17.23 -24.73
C VAL A 377 1.71 18.47 -24.01
N ASP A 378 1.58 18.52 -22.68
CA ASP A 378 1.95 19.68 -21.87
C ASP A 378 3.31 19.48 -21.15
N GLY A 379 4.10 18.50 -21.60
CA GLY A 379 5.40 18.13 -21.05
C GLY A 379 5.37 16.91 -20.12
N PRO A 380 6.42 16.70 -19.29
CA PRO A 380 6.52 15.55 -18.41
C PRO A 380 5.35 15.49 -17.42
N ILE A 381 4.73 14.34 -17.26
CA ILE A 381 3.58 14.15 -16.35
C ILE A 381 4.00 13.54 -15.03
N ALA A 382 3.30 13.89 -13.95
CA ALA A 382 3.49 13.24 -12.66
C ALA A 382 2.99 11.79 -12.73
N VAL A 383 3.83 10.85 -12.28
CA VAL A 383 3.48 9.43 -12.19
C VAL A 383 3.50 8.92 -10.75
N SER A 384 3.72 9.82 -9.79
CA SER A 384 3.69 9.52 -8.36
C SER A 384 3.28 10.76 -7.56
N THR A 385 2.96 10.56 -6.28
CA THR A 385 2.92 11.63 -5.28
C THR A 385 4.27 12.28 -5.02
N ASP A 386 5.38 11.64 -5.40
CA ASP A 386 6.70 12.27 -5.41
C ASP A 386 6.81 13.27 -6.58
N PRO A 387 7.03 14.58 -6.32
CA PRO A 387 7.05 15.61 -7.36
C PRO A 387 8.22 15.48 -8.35
N HIS A 388 9.25 14.71 -8.00
CA HIS A 388 10.40 14.47 -8.87
C HIS A 388 10.18 13.34 -9.87
N LEU A 389 9.21 12.45 -9.61
CA LEU A 389 8.91 11.34 -10.48
C LEU A 389 7.94 11.77 -11.56
N ARG A 390 8.53 12.26 -12.66
CA ARG A 390 7.81 12.65 -13.86
C ARG A 390 8.27 11.85 -15.05
N TRP A 391 7.34 11.54 -15.94
CA TRP A 391 7.59 10.77 -17.14
C TRP A 391 7.32 11.64 -18.38
N GLU A 392 8.26 11.65 -19.31
CA GLU A 392 8.05 12.15 -20.67
C GLU A 392 7.21 11.14 -21.45
N ALA A 393 5.90 11.19 -21.22
CA ALA A 393 4.94 10.41 -21.99
C ALA A 393 5.10 10.74 -23.48
N PRO A 394 5.04 9.74 -24.38
CA PRO A 394 5.01 10.01 -25.80
C PRO A 394 3.88 11.01 -26.10
N PRO A 395 4.16 12.03 -26.91
CA PRO A 395 3.09 12.88 -27.36
C PRO A 395 2.11 12.03 -28.14
N SER A 396 0.85 12.13 -27.79
CA SER A 396 -0.18 11.58 -28.64
C SER A 396 -0.43 12.55 -29.79
N ALA A 397 -0.78 11.98 -30.94
CA ALA A 397 -1.13 12.73 -32.12
C ALA A 397 -2.25 13.74 -31.86
N VAL A 398 -2.24 14.80 -32.67
CA VAL A 398 -2.96 16.06 -32.51
C VAL A 398 -4.39 15.91 -32.06
N ARG A 399 -4.80 16.78 -31.15
CA ARG A 399 -5.85 16.45 -30.21
C ARG A 399 -7.10 17.37 -30.38
N GLN A 400 -6.97 18.65 -30.65
CA GLN A 400 -8.15 19.53 -30.62
C GLN A 400 -9.17 19.30 -31.77
N LYS A 401 -10.48 19.31 -31.47
CA LYS A 401 -11.52 19.53 -32.51
C LYS A 401 -11.54 21.01 -32.89
N ILE A 402 -11.29 21.29 -34.16
CA ILE A 402 -11.21 22.65 -34.72
C ILE A 402 -12.36 22.81 -35.70
N ALA A 403 -13.27 23.73 -35.46
CA ALA A 403 -14.38 23.97 -36.37
C ALA A 403 -13.91 24.70 -37.63
N PHE A 404 -14.45 24.34 -38.78
CA PHE A 404 -14.26 25.00 -40.07
C PHE A 404 -15.61 25.40 -40.63
N LEU A 405 -15.75 26.68 -40.96
CA LEU A 405 -16.98 27.29 -41.48
C LEU A 405 -16.66 27.96 -42.81
N ARG A 406 -17.40 27.66 -43.86
CA ARG A 406 -17.30 28.31 -45.17
C ARG A 406 -18.61 29.00 -45.53
N PHE A 407 -18.50 30.25 -45.97
CA PHE A 407 -19.61 31.09 -46.39
C PHE A 407 -19.50 31.43 -47.87
N ASP A 408 -20.61 31.37 -48.60
CA ASP A 408 -20.67 31.73 -50.01
C ASP A 408 -21.21 33.15 -50.19
N LEU A 409 -20.29 34.11 -50.37
CA LEU A 409 -20.60 35.53 -50.46
C LEU A 409 -20.92 35.98 -51.90
N ARG A 410 -20.89 35.10 -52.91
CA ARG A 410 -21.02 35.49 -54.32
C ARG A 410 -22.38 36.13 -54.65
N SER A 411 -23.42 35.87 -53.86
CA SER A 411 -24.73 36.52 -53.99
C SER A 411 -24.81 37.89 -53.31
N LEU A 412 -23.79 38.30 -52.55
CA LEU A 412 -23.78 39.54 -51.79
C LEU A 412 -23.39 40.72 -52.68
N VAL A 413 -24.25 41.74 -52.73
CA VAL A 413 -24.04 42.96 -53.52
C VAL A 413 -24.28 44.20 -52.68
N GLY A 414 -23.32 45.09 -52.51
CA GLY A 414 -23.45 46.34 -51.77
C GLY A 414 -22.36 46.53 -50.71
N ASP A 415 -22.63 47.37 -49.70
CA ASP A 415 -21.72 47.55 -48.56
C ASP A 415 -21.67 46.27 -47.71
N ILE A 416 -20.44 45.83 -47.43
CA ILE A 416 -20.11 44.61 -46.69
C ILE A 416 -19.37 44.92 -45.38
N SER A 417 -19.28 46.20 -45.01
CA SER A 417 -18.61 46.65 -43.78
C SER A 417 -19.44 46.31 -42.53
N GLY A 418 -18.76 46.19 -41.39
CA GLY A 418 -19.37 45.84 -40.11
C GLY A 418 -19.84 44.39 -40.03
N ALA A 419 -19.22 43.47 -40.77
CA ALA A 419 -19.64 42.08 -40.80
C ALA A 419 -19.52 41.41 -39.42
N MET A 420 -20.56 40.69 -39.00
CA MET A 420 -20.63 40.01 -37.70
C MET A 420 -20.78 38.50 -37.90
N LEU A 421 -19.98 37.70 -37.20
CA LEU A 421 -20.16 36.25 -37.14
C LEU A 421 -21.24 35.92 -36.09
N ARG A 422 -22.29 35.23 -36.51
CA ARG A 422 -23.30 34.62 -35.65
C ARG A 422 -23.02 33.14 -35.46
N LEU A 423 -22.99 32.70 -34.21
CA LEU A 423 -22.93 31.29 -33.82
C LEU A 423 -24.04 30.99 -32.81
N ASN A 424 -24.84 29.96 -33.09
CA ASN A 424 -25.87 29.50 -32.15
C ASN A 424 -25.32 28.36 -31.31
N VAL A 425 -25.06 28.63 -30.03
CA VAL A 425 -24.55 27.65 -29.08
C VAL A 425 -25.70 26.73 -28.66
N ARG A 426 -25.53 25.43 -28.89
CA ARG A 426 -26.40 24.37 -28.36
C ARG A 426 -26.07 24.08 -26.90
N ASP A 427 -24.81 23.77 -26.61
CA ASP A 427 -24.27 23.51 -25.27
C ASP A 427 -22.78 23.90 -25.19
N MET A 428 -22.26 24.06 -23.96
CA MET A 428 -20.84 24.35 -23.72
C MET A 428 -20.36 23.93 -22.34
N VAL A 429 -19.07 23.63 -22.23
CA VAL A 429 -18.29 23.52 -20.99
C VAL A 429 -17.18 24.56 -21.11
N GLY A 430 -17.33 25.75 -20.50
CA GLY A 430 -16.37 26.85 -20.70
C GLY A 430 -16.97 28.24 -20.79
N ILE A 431 -18.01 28.51 -19.98
CA ILE A 431 -18.72 29.78 -19.96
C ILE A 431 -17.75 30.95 -19.79
N GLY A 432 -17.83 31.93 -20.70
CA GLY A 432 -17.02 33.15 -20.69
C GLY A 432 -15.58 32.98 -21.19
N LYS A 433 -15.13 31.77 -21.54
CA LYS A 433 -13.79 31.53 -22.08
C LYS A 433 -13.74 31.95 -23.57
N PRO A 434 -12.62 32.53 -24.03
CA PRO A 434 -12.48 32.93 -25.42
C PRO A 434 -12.15 31.74 -26.34
N ILE A 435 -12.81 31.68 -27.49
CA ILE A 435 -12.45 30.88 -28.67
C ILE A 435 -11.77 31.81 -29.67
N ALA A 436 -10.63 31.40 -30.22
CA ALA A 436 -9.96 32.15 -31.26
C ALA A 436 -10.59 31.83 -32.63
N VAL A 437 -10.71 32.87 -33.45
CA VAL A 437 -11.20 32.77 -34.82
C VAL A 437 -10.07 33.12 -35.77
N TYR A 438 -9.79 32.22 -36.69
CA TYR A 438 -8.78 32.32 -37.73
C TYR A 438 -9.46 32.41 -39.09
N GLY A 439 -8.92 33.22 -39.99
CA GLY A 439 -9.34 33.33 -41.38
C GLY A 439 -8.36 32.63 -42.31
N LEU A 440 -8.90 31.93 -43.30
CA LEU A 440 -8.12 31.32 -44.38
C LEU A 440 -7.78 32.40 -45.41
N VAL A 441 -6.49 32.73 -45.55
CA VAL A 441 -6.04 33.86 -46.39
C VAL A 441 -5.50 33.45 -47.77
N GLN A 442 -5.34 32.15 -48.01
CA GLN A 442 -4.92 31.59 -49.30
C GLN A 442 -6.12 30.93 -49.99
N GLU A 443 -6.82 31.72 -50.79
CA GLU A 443 -8.13 31.41 -51.39
C GLU A 443 -8.20 30.12 -52.21
N GLU A 444 -7.06 29.58 -52.68
CA GLU A 444 -7.01 28.29 -53.37
C GLU A 444 -7.43 27.11 -52.47
N TYR A 445 -7.44 27.29 -51.14
CA TYR A 445 -7.81 26.25 -50.18
C TYR A 445 -9.25 26.34 -49.68
N ASP A 446 -10.07 27.31 -50.13
CA ASP A 446 -11.47 27.42 -49.69
C ASP A 446 -12.36 26.27 -50.16
N ALA A 447 -11.97 25.54 -51.20
CA ALA A 447 -12.74 24.44 -51.77
C ALA A 447 -12.56 23.10 -51.03
N TRP A 448 -12.58 23.10 -49.70
CA TRP A 448 -12.51 21.89 -48.88
C TRP A 448 -13.83 21.10 -48.85
N SER A 449 -13.73 19.79 -48.64
CA SER A 449 -14.86 18.86 -48.57
C SER A 449 -15.28 18.61 -47.13
N GLU A 450 -16.54 18.86 -46.83
CA GLU A 450 -17.10 18.69 -45.48
C GLU A 450 -17.14 17.22 -45.03
N ALA A 451 -17.40 16.31 -45.98
CA ALA A 451 -17.46 14.88 -45.72
C ALA A 451 -16.09 14.25 -45.49
N GLU A 452 -15.02 14.88 -45.99
CA GLU A 452 -13.66 14.33 -45.98
C GLU A 452 -12.71 15.13 -45.06
N LEU A 453 -13.14 16.27 -44.53
CA LEU A 453 -12.31 17.15 -43.70
C LEU A 453 -11.83 16.41 -42.44
N ASN A 454 -10.52 16.35 -42.28
CA ASN A 454 -9.82 15.77 -41.13
C ASN A 454 -8.50 16.51 -40.91
N TYR A 455 -7.78 16.14 -39.87
CA TYR A 455 -6.54 16.83 -39.51
C TYR A 455 -5.44 16.81 -40.59
N LEU A 456 -5.43 15.80 -41.48
CA LEU A 456 -4.41 15.64 -42.52
C LEU A 456 -4.67 16.50 -43.75
N ASN A 457 -5.93 16.85 -44.03
CA ASN A 457 -6.33 17.60 -45.23
C ASN A 457 -7.00 18.95 -44.95
N ALA A 458 -7.29 19.28 -43.68
CA ALA A 458 -7.86 20.56 -43.32
C ALA A 458 -6.91 21.72 -43.67
N PRO A 459 -7.39 22.75 -44.39
CA PRO A 459 -6.57 23.90 -44.76
C PRO A 459 -5.90 24.58 -43.57
N GLY A 460 -4.60 24.81 -43.69
CA GLY A 460 -3.82 25.53 -42.68
C GLY A 460 -3.57 24.76 -41.38
N LEU A 461 -3.96 23.49 -41.27
CA LEU A 461 -3.50 22.60 -40.20
C LEU A 461 -2.20 21.89 -40.61
N ARG A 462 -1.32 21.69 -39.63
CA ARG A 462 -0.09 20.90 -39.76
C ARG A 462 -0.12 19.78 -38.75
N GLN A 463 0.66 18.72 -38.99
CA GLN A 463 0.94 17.75 -37.93
C GLN A 463 1.56 18.47 -36.73
N ALA A 464 1.06 18.17 -35.53
CA ALA A 464 1.52 18.72 -34.28
C ALA A 464 2.12 17.60 -33.42
N PRO A 465 3.42 17.28 -33.58
CA PRO A 465 4.03 16.13 -32.92
C PRO A 465 4.10 16.26 -31.40
N LEU A 466 3.92 17.46 -30.83
CA LEU A 466 4.07 17.78 -29.40
C LEU A 466 3.00 18.81 -28.96
N GLY A 467 1.76 18.74 -29.47
CA GLY A 467 0.79 19.81 -29.25
C GLY A 467 -0.67 19.45 -29.50
N ARG A 468 -1.58 20.29 -29.00
CA ARG A 468 -3.03 20.18 -29.25
C ARG A 468 -3.39 20.43 -30.71
N TYR A 469 -2.65 21.32 -31.37
CA TYR A 469 -2.75 21.68 -32.78
C TYR A 469 -1.45 22.34 -33.27
N ALA A 470 -1.26 22.40 -34.59
CA ALA A 470 -0.23 23.19 -35.22
C ALA A 470 -0.81 23.86 -36.47
N LEU A 471 -0.56 25.16 -36.65
CA LEU A 471 -1.11 25.93 -37.77
C LEU A 471 -0.02 26.29 -38.78
N ASP A 472 -0.41 26.36 -40.05
CA ASP A 472 0.28 27.12 -41.06
C ASP A 472 -0.19 28.57 -41.01
N THR A 473 0.60 29.44 -40.38
CA THR A 473 0.27 30.87 -40.24
C THR A 473 0.28 31.64 -41.56
N ALA A 474 0.79 31.06 -42.65
CA ALA A 474 0.68 31.64 -43.97
C ALA A 474 -0.69 31.34 -44.62
N VAL A 475 -1.40 30.30 -44.17
CA VAL A 475 -2.71 29.89 -44.68
C VAL A 475 -3.83 30.33 -43.73
N LEU A 476 -3.66 30.16 -42.41
CA LEU A 476 -4.61 30.60 -41.38
C LEU A 476 -4.03 31.76 -40.57
N GLN A 477 -4.71 32.90 -40.57
CA GLN A 477 -4.33 34.08 -39.78
C GLN A 477 -5.36 34.37 -38.69
N ARG A 478 -4.87 34.71 -37.51
CA ARG A 478 -5.72 35.01 -36.35
C ARG A 478 -6.44 36.35 -36.56
N LEU A 479 -7.78 36.32 -36.56
CA LEU A 479 -8.63 37.50 -36.77
C LEU A 479 -9.14 38.11 -35.46
N GLY A 480 -9.36 37.29 -34.44
CA GLY A 480 -9.92 37.75 -33.18
C GLY A 480 -10.37 36.62 -32.27
N THR A 481 -11.27 36.93 -31.35
CA THR A 481 -11.82 35.96 -30.39
C THR A 481 -13.31 36.19 -30.15
N MET A 482 -14.02 35.13 -29.78
CA MET A 482 -15.39 35.20 -29.28
C MET A 482 -15.51 34.52 -27.92
N ALA A 483 -16.42 34.96 -27.05
CA ALA A 483 -16.72 34.31 -25.78
C ALA A 483 -18.24 34.19 -25.59
N PHE A 484 -18.67 33.09 -24.97
CA PHE A 484 -20.08 32.71 -24.92
C PHE A 484 -20.56 32.61 -23.47
N ARG A 485 -21.74 33.16 -23.16
CA ARG A 485 -22.29 33.21 -21.78
C ARG A 485 -23.45 32.25 -21.51
N GLY A 486 -23.91 31.52 -22.52
CA GLY A 486 -25.03 30.58 -22.43
C GLY A 486 -25.43 30.04 -23.80
N ALA A 487 -26.45 29.19 -23.84
CA ALA A 487 -27.03 28.70 -25.09
C ALA A 487 -27.75 29.82 -25.88
N GLY A 488 -27.96 29.61 -27.17
CA GLY A 488 -28.62 30.56 -28.08
C GLY A 488 -27.66 31.31 -29.00
N ALA A 489 -28.17 32.33 -29.69
CA ALA A 489 -27.42 33.08 -30.69
C ALA A 489 -26.46 34.08 -30.05
N HIS A 490 -25.20 34.04 -30.46
CA HIS A 490 -24.16 35.02 -30.11
C HIS A 490 -23.61 35.64 -31.37
N TYR A 491 -23.33 36.95 -31.31
CA TYR A 491 -22.84 37.73 -32.43
C TYR A 491 -21.49 38.36 -32.09
N SER A 492 -20.59 38.43 -33.07
CA SER A 492 -19.33 39.13 -32.88
C SER A 492 -19.46 40.64 -32.88
N THR A 493 -18.57 41.33 -32.17
CA THR A 493 -18.38 42.77 -32.28
C THR A 493 -17.08 43.07 -33.02
N THR A 494 -16.99 44.24 -33.63
CA THR A 494 -15.76 44.69 -34.31
C THR A 494 -14.58 44.84 -33.35
N GLU A 495 -14.82 45.04 -32.05
CA GLU A 495 -13.77 45.08 -31.03
C GLU A 495 -13.17 43.71 -30.74
N MET A 496 -13.98 42.63 -30.78
CA MET A 496 -13.53 41.28 -30.44
C MET A 496 -13.10 40.46 -31.66
N LEU A 497 -13.72 40.71 -32.81
CA LEU A 497 -13.46 40.03 -34.09
C LEU A 497 -13.84 40.98 -35.23
N ASN A 498 -12.84 41.67 -35.79
CA ASN A 498 -13.03 42.51 -36.96
C ASN A 498 -12.83 41.67 -38.23
N LEU A 499 -13.89 41.51 -39.02
CA LEU A 499 -13.88 40.72 -40.24
C LEU A 499 -13.75 41.56 -41.52
N ASP A 500 -13.86 42.89 -41.42
CA ASP A 500 -14.02 43.76 -42.59
C ASP A 500 -12.80 43.70 -43.52
N ASP A 501 -11.59 43.89 -42.98
CA ASP A 501 -10.35 43.83 -43.75
C ASP A 501 -10.11 42.45 -44.38
N PHE A 502 -10.57 41.39 -43.70
CA PHE A 502 -10.41 40.01 -44.16
C PHE A 502 -11.37 39.72 -45.33
N ILE A 503 -12.66 40.04 -45.15
CA ILE A 503 -13.69 39.82 -46.18
C ILE A 503 -13.46 40.73 -47.39
N GLN A 504 -13.02 41.98 -47.21
CA GLN A 504 -12.77 42.88 -48.34
C GLN A 504 -11.61 42.45 -49.25
N ARG A 505 -10.70 41.60 -48.75
CA ARG A 505 -9.59 41.06 -49.54
C ARG A 505 -9.97 39.82 -50.32
N ASP A 506 -11.12 39.22 -50.01
CA ASP A 506 -11.64 38.02 -50.66
C ASP A 506 -11.98 38.29 -52.13
N SER A 507 -11.44 37.47 -53.03
CA SER A 507 -11.60 37.61 -54.47
C SER A 507 -12.41 36.48 -55.13
N ASN A 508 -12.50 35.31 -54.50
CA ASN A 508 -13.21 34.14 -55.00
C ASN A 508 -14.68 34.07 -54.52
N GLY A 509 -15.07 34.90 -53.54
CA GLY A 509 -16.40 34.94 -52.94
C GLY A 509 -16.68 33.83 -51.94
N LEU A 510 -15.67 33.09 -51.47
CA LEU A 510 -15.76 32.01 -50.50
C LEU A 510 -14.92 32.35 -49.28
N VAL A 511 -15.57 32.58 -48.14
CA VAL A 511 -14.85 32.93 -46.91
C VAL A 511 -14.81 31.72 -45.97
N THR A 512 -13.61 31.25 -45.62
CA THR A 512 -13.41 30.21 -44.60
C THR A 512 -12.90 30.77 -43.26
N LEU A 513 -13.56 30.37 -42.18
CA LEU A 513 -13.15 30.62 -40.79
C LEU A 513 -12.87 29.31 -40.06
N ALA A 514 -11.77 29.27 -39.30
CA ALA A 514 -11.44 28.19 -38.39
C ALA A 514 -11.58 28.65 -36.93
N LEU A 515 -12.24 27.87 -36.07
CA LEU A 515 -12.43 28.19 -34.66
C LEU A 515 -11.76 27.16 -33.78
N LEU A 516 -10.93 27.62 -32.85
CA LEU A 516 -10.17 26.76 -31.95
C LEU A 516 -9.87 27.43 -30.61
N CYS A 517 -9.57 26.64 -29.59
CA CYS A 517 -9.18 27.14 -28.27
C CYS A 517 -7.65 27.23 -28.14
N GLU A 518 -7.12 28.43 -27.93
CA GLU A 518 -5.68 28.66 -27.77
C GLU A 518 -5.19 28.28 -26.36
N GLN A 519 -6.05 28.38 -25.34
CA GLN A 519 -5.69 28.19 -23.93
C GLN A 519 -5.73 26.71 -23.51
N SER A 520 -4.89 26.34 -22.53
CA SER A 520 -4.67 24.97 -22.04
C SER A 520 -5.81 24.38 -21.20
N ASP A 521 -7.01 24.95 -21.25
CA ASP A 521 -8.13 24.41 -20.48
C ASP A 521 -8.68 23.16 -21.17
N LEU A 522 -8.26 22.00 -20.66
CA LEU A 522 -8.55 20.68 -21.22
C LEU A 522 -10.03 20.29 -21.09
N SER A 523 -10.83 21.04 -20.32
CA SER A 523 -12.26 20.77 -20.16
C SER A 523 -13.14 21.50 -21.18
N ALA A 524 -12.57 22.43 -21.94
CA ALA A 524 -13.36 23.39 -22.71
C ALA A 524 -13.98 22.77 -23.98
N GLU A 525 -15.30 22.90 -24.11
CA GLU A 525 -16.09 22.41 -25.24
C GLU A 525 -17.19 23.41 -25.60
N TRP A 526 -17.42 23.61 -26.90
CA TRP A 526 -18.56 24.33 -27.43
C TRP A 526 -19.15 23.53 -28.57
N ARG A 527 -20.49 23.42 -28.58
CA ARG A 527 -21.24 22.86 -29.69
C ARG A 527 -22.13 23.93 -30.27
N PHE A 528 -21.92 24.23 -31.54
CA PHE A 528 -22.76 25.13 -32.31
C PHE A 528 -23.75 24.31 -33.14
N ILE A 529 -24.93 24.84 -33.41
CA ILE A 529 -25.89 24.21 -34.32
C ILE A 529 -25.32 24.31 -35.73
N SER A 530 -25.20 23.19 -36.45
CA SER A 530 -24.77 23.14 -37.87
C SER A 530 -25.97 23.26 -38.80
N LYS A 531 -25.72 23.28 -40.12
CA LYS A 531 -26.78 23.26 -41.13
C LYS A 531 -27.59 21.96 -41.17
N GLU A 532 -27.04 20.82 -40.75
CA GLU A 532 -27.76 19.53 -40.65
C GLU A 532 -28.71 19.49 -39.45
N GLY A 533 -28.49 20.36 -38.46
CA GLY A 533 -29.37 20.50 -37.30
C GLY A 533 -30.61 21.32 -37.64
N ASP A 534 -30.51 22.64 -37.47
CA ASP A 534 -31.53 23.60 -37.91
C ASP A 534 -30.87 24.59 -38.87
N PRO A 535 -31.11 24.49 -40.19
CA PRO A 535 -30.51 25.36 -41.20
C PRO A 535 -30.71 26.86 -40.94
N THR A 536 -31.77 27.25 -40.23
CA THR A 536 -32.05 28.65 -39.89
C THR A 536 -31.18 29.17 -38.74
N GLN A 537 -30.54 28.26 -38.01
CA GLN A 537 -29.69 28.52 -36.86
C GLN A 537 -28.22 28.18 -37.11
N ALA A 538 -27.90 27.70 -38.31
CA ALA A 538 -26.54 27.43 -38.73
C ALA A 538 -25.65 28.70 -38.62
N PRO A 539 -24.32 28.53 -38.53
CA PRO A 539 -23.39 29.66 -38.50
C PRO A 539 -23.65 30.62 -39.67
N ALA A 540 -23.58 31.91 -39.39
CA ALA A 540 -23.90 32.92 -40.40
C ALA A 540 -23.03 34.17 -40.27
N LEU A 541 -22.73 34.79 -41.41
CA LEU A 541 -22.21 36.15 -41.47
C LEU A 541 -23.37 37.13 -41.66
N VAL A 542 -23.49 38.10 -40.76
CA VAL A 542 -24.53 39.13 -40.74
C VAL A 542 -23.92 40.46 -41.13
N PHE A 543 -24.43 41.06 -42.20
CA PHE A 543 -23.98 42.34 -42.74
C PHE A 543 -25.02 43.43 -42.43
N PRO A 544 -24.70 44.39 -41.55
CA PRO A 544 -25.64 45.44 -41.15
C PRO A 544 -25.80 46.47 -42.26
N ARG A 545 -26.81 46.33 -43.14
CA ARG A 545 -27.07 47.37 -44.14
C ARG A 545 -27.88 48.51 -43.54
N VAL A 546 -27.37 49.72 -43.70
CA VAL A 546 -27.98 50.95 -43.17
C VAL A 546 -29.31 51.30 -43.87
N ASP A 547 -29.56 50.81 -45.09
CA ASP A 547 -30.73 51.20 -45.90
C ASP A 547 -31.70 50.06 -46.32
N ASN A 548 -31.28 48.80 -46.31
CA ASN A 548 -32.09 47.65 -46.80
C ASN A 548 -32.26 46.53 -45.76
N GLY A 549 -31.90 46.79 -44.50
CA GLY A 549 -31.91 45.81 -43.42
C GLY A 549 -30.73 44.83 -43.49
N PRO A 550 -30.46 44.11 -42.39
CA PRO A 550 -29.33 43.19 -42.33
C PRO A 550 -29.49 42.06 -43.34
N VAL A 551 -28.39 41.71 -44.01
CA VAL A 551 -28.31 40.53 -44.89
C VAL A 551 -27.53 39.45 -44.17
N GLU A 552 -28.07 38.23 -44.19
CA GLU A 552 -27.46 37.07 -43.55
C GLU A 552 -27.05 36.04 -44.61
N ILE A 553 -25.77 35.65 -44.59
CA ILE A 553 -25.24 34.54 -45.39
C ILE A 553 -24.88 33.40 -44.44
N SER A 554 -25.60 32.28 -44.58
CA SER A 554 -25.46 31.10 -43.72
C SER A 554 -24.62 30.02 -44.41
N THR A 555 -23.94 29.18 -43.62
CA THR A 555 -23.27 27.96 -44.10
C THR A 555 -24.23 26.96 -44.75
N ALA A 556 -25.54 27.09 -44.52
CA ALA A 556 -26.59 26.31 -45.19
C ALA A 556 -26.92 26.78 -46.63
N GLN A 557 -26.32 27.88 -47.10
CA GLN A 557 -26.64 28.50 -48.41
C GLN A 557 -25.51 28.31 -49.43
N GLY A 558 -25.86 28.20 -50.71
CA GLY A 558 -24.90 28.15 -51.81
C GLY A 558 -23.86 27.04 -51.64
N ASN A 559 -22.59 27.40 -51.75
CA ASN A 559 -21.44 26.52 -51.48
C ASN A 559 -20.99 26.51 -50.00
N GLY A 560 -21.86 26.94 -49.08
CA GLY A 560 -21.56 26.95 -47.65
C GLY A 560 -21.32 25.55 -47.07
N ALA A 561 -20.47 25.48 -46.04
CA ALA A 561 -20.13 24.24 -45.35
C ALA A 561 -19.76 24.52 -43.89
N ASP A 562 -20.05 23.61 -42.98
CA ASP A 562 -19.77 23.76 -41.56
C ASP A 562 -19.51 22.42 -40.88
N THR A 563 -18.25 22.17 -40.56
CA THR A 563 -17.85 20.93 -39.90
C THR A 563 -16.69 21.19 -38.96
N TYR A 564 -16.05 20.14 -38.45
CA TYR A 564 -14.83 20.27 -37.67
C TYR A 564 -13.77 19.28 -38.14
N ALA A 565 -12.53 19.74 -38.12
CA ALA A 565 -11.37 18.88 -38.27
C ALA A 565 -11.16 18.14 -36.94
N SER A 566 -11.06 16.82 -37.05
CA SER A 566 -10.70 15.92 -35.97
C SER A 566 -9.62 14.96 -36.48
N HIS A 567 -8.77 14.49 -35.57
CA HIS A 567 -7.79 13.45 -35.86
C HIS A 567 -8.36 12.04 -35.60
N ASP A 568 -9.48 11.92 -34.89
CA ASP A 568 -10.05 10.64 -34.45
C ASP A 568 -10.72 9.80 -35.56
N ASN A 569 -10.58 10.22 -36.84
CA ASN A 569 -11.10 9.57 -38.05
C ASN A 569 -12.38 8.77 -37.75
N HIS A 570 -13.39 9.44 -37.18
CA HIS A 570 -14.58 8.79 -36.65
C HIS A 570 -15.33 7.95 -37.73
N HIS A 571 -15.03 8.24 -39.00
CA HIS A 571 -15.67 7.75 -40.20
C HIS A 571 -14.66 7.35 -41.29
N ASN A 572 -13.95 6.23 -41.13
CA ASN A 572 -13.15 5.65 -42.23
C ASN A 572 -14.01 5.07 -43.38
N ILE A 573 -15.33 4.97 -43.19
CA ILE A 573 -16.29 4.54 -44.21
C ILE A 573 -17.33 5.66 -44.38
N ILE A 574 -17.21 6.41 -45.47
CA ILE A 574 -18.15 7.46 -45.85
C ILE A 574 -19.43 6.77 -46.35
N THR A 575 -20.41 6.59 -45.45
CA THR A 575 -21.82 6.38 -45.84
C THR A 575 -22.58 7.70 -45.67
N THR A 576 -23.78 7.80 -46.25
CA THR A 576 -24.59 9.04 -46.20
C THR A 576 -24.87 9.55 -44.79
N ASP A 577 -24.80 8.68 -43.77
CA ASP A 577 -25.27 8.97 -42.41
C ASP A 577 -24.12 9.05 -41.39
N LYS A 578 -22.87 8.90 -41.82
CA LYS A 578 -21.67 8.78 -40.97
C LYS A 578 -20.49 9.56 -41.54
N THR A 579 -20.66 10.86 -41.77
CA THR A 579 -19.55 11.78 -42.15
C THR A 579 -19.56 12.98 -41.22
N HIS A 580 -18.42 13.70 -41.10
CA HIS A 580 -18.38 14.92 -40.28
C HIS A 580 -19.35 16.02 -40.80
N GLY A 581 -19.77 15.95 -42.07
CA GLY A 581 -20.79 16.83 -42.66
C GLY A 581 -22.23 16.34 -42.52
N ALA A 582 -22.50 15.31 -41.71
CA ALA A 582 -23.86 14.84 -41.41
C ALA A 582 -24.28 15.15 -39.96
N GLU A 583 -23.42 15.81 -39.18
CA GLU A 583 -23.64 16.05 -37.75
C GLU A 583 -24.50 17.27 -37.51
N THR A 584 -25.48 17.18 -36.62
CA THR A 584 -26.37 18.31 -36.22
C THR A 584 -25.70 19.44 -35.44
N GLY A 585 -24.38 19.39 -35.26
CA GLY A 585 -23.63 20.44 -34.61
C GLY A 585 -22.14 20.44 -34.92
N VAL A 586 -21.56 21.64 -34.98
CA VAL A 586 -20.13 21.86 -35.15
C VAL A 586 -19.45 22.03 -33.80
N CYS A 587 -18.37 21.29 -33.55
CA CYS A 587 -17.72 21.22 -32.25
C CYS A 587 -16.34 21.88 -32.24
N VAL A 588 -16.09 22.72 -31.23
CA VAL A 588 -14.75 23.18 -30.85
C VAL A 588 -14.44 22.60 -29.47
N ARG A 589 -13.35 21.83 -29.35
CA ARG A 589 -13.07 21.12 -28.10
C ARG A 589 -11.58 20.88 -27.86
N ASN A 590 -11.09 21.30 -26.69
CA ASN A 590 -9.81 20.86 -26.16
C ASN A 590 -9.90 19.41 -25.65
N PHE A 591 -8.78 18.67 -25.71
CA PHE A 591 -8.83 17.22 -25.62
C PHE A 591 -9.48 16.63 -24.39
N TRP A 592 -9.93 15.39 -24.60
CA TRP A 592 -10.91 14.67 -23.82
C TRP A 592 -10.50 14.45 -22.37
N LYS A 593 -11.45 14.75 -21.50
CA LYS A 593 -11.60 14.11 -20.21
C LYS A 593 -11.72 12.60 -20.45
N ASP A 594 -10.82 11.82 -19.87
CA ASP A 594 -10.87 10.36 -19.92
C ASP A 594 -11.16 9.83 -18.51
N THR A 595 -12.17 8.97 -18.42
CA THR A 595 -12.33 8.14 -17.24
C THR A 595 -11.18 7.15 -17.21
N ILE A 596 -10.34 7.25 -16.18
CA ILE A 596 -9.32 6.25 -15.90
C ILE A 596 -10.04 4.97 -15.46
N LEU A 597 -9.96 3.93 -16.29
CA LEU A 597 -10.54 2.61 -16.00
C LEU A 597 -9.42 1.61 -15.76
N VAL A 598 -9.20 1.29 -14.49
CA VAL A 598 -8.29 0.23 -14.03
C VAL A 598 -9.04 -0.67 -13.08
N THR A 599 -9.06 -1.97 -13.36
CA THR A 599 -9.82 -2.95 -12.61
C THR A 599 -9.12 -4.31 -12.60
N ASN A 600 -9.53 -5.21 -11.70
CA ASN A 600 -9.21 -6.63 -11.71
C ASN A 600 -10.32 -7.50 -12.34
N ALA A 601 -11.35 -6.88 -12.90
CA ALA A 601 -12.48 -7.57 -13.51
C ALA A 601 -12.05 -8.51 -14.63
N GLY A 602 -12.68 -9.69 -14.68
CA GLY A 602 -12.59 -10.62 -15.81
C GLY A 602 -13.56 -10.31 -16.94
N ALA A 603 -14.26 -9.17 -16.91
CA ALA A 603 -15.22 -8.76 -17.93
C ALA A 603 -15.47 -7.24 -17.86
N VAL A 604 -16.02 -6.68 -18.94
CA VAL A 604 -16.54 -5.30 -18.98
C VAL A 604 -17.99 -5.28 -19.49
N GLN A 605 -18.83 -4.44 -18.89
CA GLN A 605 -20.18 -4.17 -19.39
C GLN A 605 -20.17 -2.87 -20.21
N PHE A 606 -20.62 -2.96 -21.45
CA PHE A 606 -20.73 -1.78 -22.32
C PHE A 606 -22.03 -1.02 -22.07
N ALA A 607 -22.03 0.28 -22.38
CA ALA A 607 -23.24 1.09 -22.33
C ALA A 607 -24.25 0.61 -23.39
N PRO A 608 -25.56 0.89 -23.24
CA PRO A 608 -26.56 0.50 -24.23
C PRO A 608 -26.28 1.04 -25.64
N SER A 609 -25.68 2.24 -25.75
CA SER A 609 -25.25 2.83 -27.02
C SER A 609 -24.14 2.05 -27.71
N ASP A 610 -23.37 1.27 -26.94
CA ASP A 610 -22.22 0.48 -27.36
C ASP A 610 -22.53 -1.03 -27.31
N GLY A 611 -23.80 -1.40 -27.31
CA GLY A 611 -24.28 -2.79 -27.34
C GLY A 611 -24.97 -3.28 -26.07
N GLY A 612 -24.64 -2.71 -24.90
CA GLY A 612 -25.21 -3.12 -23.61
C GLY A 612 -24.79 -4.52 -23.13
N GLU A 613 -23.97 -5.23 -23.90
CA GLU A 613 -23.55 -6.61 -23.62
C GLU A 613 -22.38 -6.65 -22.63
N ILE A 614 -22.26 -7.79 -21.94
CA ILE A 614 -21.11 -8.10 -21.08
C ILE A 614 -20.09 -8.82 -21.94
N CYS A 615 -18.90 -8.24 -22.07
CA CYS A 615 -17.76 -8.80 -22.76
C CYS A 615 -16.82 -9.43 -21.73
N PRO A 616 -16.73 -10.77 -21.61
CA PRO A 616 -15.73 -11.42 -20.77
C PRO A 616 -14.32 -11.10 -21.29
N PHE A 617 -13.26 -11.20 -20.51
CA PHE A 617 -11.91 -11.01 -21.01
C PHE A 617 -11.24 -12.36 -21.26
N MET A 618 -10.73 -12.51 -22.49
CA MET A 618 -10.03 -13.70 -22.95
C MET A 618 -8.64 -13.32 -23.46
N LEU A 619 -7.63 -14.09 -23.06
CA LEU A 619 -6.27 -13.96 -23.57
C LEU A 619 -5.68 -15.34 -23.81
N ASN A 620 -5.14 -15.60 -25.01
CA ASN A 620 -4.72 -16.94 -25.45
C ASN A 620 -5.84 -17.99 -25.30
N GLN A 621 -7.07 -17.64 -25.69
CA GLN A 621 -8.25 -18.50 -25.57
C GLN A 621 -8.54 -18.98 -24.12
N GLN A 622 -8.02 -18.29 -23.11
CA GLN A 622 -8.28 -18.60 -21.69
C GLN A 622 -8.96 -17.42 -21.01
N PRO A 623 -9.94 -17.67 -20.12
CA PRO A 623 -10.55 -16.62 -19.33
C PRO A 623 -9.54 -16.04 -18.34
N VAL A 624 -9.59 -14.72 -18.15
CA VAL A 624 -8.77 -13.98 -17.17
C VAL A 624 -9.66 -13.31 -16.12
N GLY A 625 -9.05 -12.72 -15.08
CA GLY A 625 -9.78 -12.18 -13.94
C GLY A 625 -10.42 -13.28 -13.06
N THR A 626 -9.84 -14.47 -13.11
CA THR A 626 -10.19 -15.61 -12.24
C THR A 626 -9.13 -15.77 -11.15
N ALA A 627 -9.40 -16.57 -10.12
CA ALA A 627 -8.41 -16.82 -9.05
C ALA A 627 -7.11 -17.46 -9.59
N ASP A 628 -7.21 -18.30 -10.62
CA ASP A 628 -6.06 -18.95 -11.26
C ASP A 628 -5.35 -18.04 -12.27
N SER A 629 -6.06 -17.04 -12.81
CA SER A 629 -5.59 -16.13 -13.85
C SER A 629 -5.94 -14.68 -13.50
N PRO A 630 -5.39 -14.16 -12.38
CA PRO A 630 -5.68 -12.81 -11.93
C PRO A 630 -5.15 -11.78 -12.94
N VAL A 631 -5.84 -10.64 -13.07
CA VAL A 631 -5.58 -9.66 -14.12
C VAL A 631 -5.63 -8.24 -13.56
N VAL A 632 -4.81 -7.35 -14.10
CA VAL A 632 -5.07 -5.90 -14.08
C VAL A 632 -5.51 -5.54 -15.49
N ALA A 633 -6.78 -5.20 -15.66
CA ALA A 633 -7.37 -4.74 -16.91
C ALA A 633 -7.40 -3.22 -16.93
N MET A 634 -6.91 -2.64 -18.01
CA MET A 634 -6.78 -1.19 -18.18
C MET A 634 -7.37 -0.79 -19.53
N ARG A 635 -8.29 0.18 -19.53
CA ARG A 635 -8.64 0.87 -20.78
C ARG A 635 -7.50 1.80 -21.16
N ALA A 636 -7.27 1.97 -22.46
CA ALA A 636 -6.31 2.92 -22.98
C ALA A 636 -6.49 4.32 -22.38
N ASN A 637 -5.36 5.02 -22.27
CA ASN A 637 -5.18 6.31 -21.60
C ASN A 637 -5.33 6.21 -20.07
N ALA A 638 -4.73 5.17 -19.48
CA ALA A 638 -4.67 4.96 -18.04
C ALA A 638 -3.23 4.64 -17.60
N GLY A 639 -2.84 5.19 -16.46
CA GLY A 639 -1.62 4.84 -15.73
C GLY A 639 -1.96 4.49 -14.28
N VAL A 640 -1.29 3.47 -13.74
CA VAL A 640 -1.38 3.08 -12.32
C VAL A 640 0.02 2.84 -11.76
N THR A 641 0.31 3.43 -10.61
CA THR A 641 1.61 3.33 -9.93
C THR A 641 1.49 2.53 -8.64
N PHE A 642 2.27 1.46 -8.54
CA PHE A 642 2.36 0.58 -7.38
C PHE A 642 3.58 0.93 -6.51
N ASP A 643 3.42 0.90 -5.18
CA ASP A 643 4.49 1.15 -4.21
C ASP A 643 5.17 -0.18 -3.83
N VAL A 644 6.24 -0.52 -4.56
CA VAL A 644 7.06 -1.71 -4.37
C VAL A 644 7.79 -1.66 -3.02
N GLN A 645 8.15 -0.48 -2.53
CA GLN A 645 8.77 -0.34 -1.21
C GLN A 645 7.77 -0.73 -0.10
N GLN A 646 6.50 -0.36 -0.25
CA GLN A 646 5.46 -0.77 0.70
C GLN A 646 5.21 -2.28 0.63
N MET A 647 5.23 -2.87 -0.57
CA MET A 647 5.16 -4.34 -0.73
C MET A 647 6.36 -5.06 -0.11
N ARG A 648 7.57 -4.50 -0.23
CA ARG A 648 8.77 -5.01 0.43
C ARG A 648 8.65 -5.01 1.95
N ARG A 649 8.01 -3.99 2.53
CA ARG A 649 7.76 -3.95 3.98
C ARG A 649 6.76 -5.02 4.41
N TYR A 650 5.81 -5.37 3.53
CA TYR A 650 4.84 -6.44 3.75
C TYR A 650 5.45 -7.84 3.63
N VAL A 651 6.24 -8.10 2.59
CA VAL A 651 7.00 -9.35 2.43
C VAL A 651 8.15 -9.34 3.44
N SER A 652 7.85 -9.83 4.65
CA SER A 652 8.78 -9.74 5.78
C SER A 652 10.11 -10.45 5.49
N GLU A 653 11.16 -10.13 6.27
CA GLU A 653 12.59 -10.44 6.04
C GLU A 653 13.37 -9.42 5.18
N ASN A 654 12.77 -8.28 4.83
CA ASN A 654 13.46 -7.18 4.14
C ASN A 654 14.05 -7.56 2.77
N ARG A 655 13.55 -8.66 2.19
CA ARG A 655 13.98 -9.20 0.88
C ARG A 655 13.80 -8.13 -0.19
N PRO A 656 14.84 -7.73 -0.92
CA PRO A 656 14.69 -6.79 -2.02
C PRO A 656 13.77 -7.35 -3.12
N PRO A 657 13.04 -6.48 -3.85
CA PRO A 657 12.44 -6.90 -5.10
C PRO A 657 13.54 -7.35 -6.08
N ARG A 658 13.26 -8.38 -6.86
CA ARG A 658 14.19 -8.95 -7.84
C ARG A 658 13.71 -8.72 -9.27
N CYS A 659 12.45 -9.02 -9.54
CA CYS A 659 11.90 -8.85 -10.87
C CYS A 659 10.38 -8.71 -10.87
N PHE A 660 9.90 -8.01 -11.90
CA PHE A 660 8.50 -7.96 -12.30
C PHE A 660 8.29 -8.87 -13.51
N THR A 661 7.23 -9.68 -13.49
CA THR A 661 6.84 -10.56 -14.60
C THR A 661 5.36 -10.42 -14.90
N VAL A 662 4.98 -10.35 -16.18
CA VAL A 662 3.58 -10.27 -16.59
C VAL A 662 3.41 -10.79 -18.02
N LEU A 663 2.23 -11.32 -18.33
CA LEU A 663 1.78 -11.53 -19.72
C LEU A 663 0.78 -10.43 -20.07
N CYS A 664 1.05 -9.61 -21.07
CA CYS A 664 0.12 -8.54 -21.46
C CYS A 664 -0.37 -8.66 -22.91
N GLY A 665 -1.62 -8.28 -23.15
CA GLY A 665 -2.23 -8.33 -24.48
C GLY A 665 -3.60 -7.66 -24.53
N VAL A 666 -4.13 -7.50 -25.74
CA VAL A 666 -5.49 -6.98 -25.95
C VAL A 666 -6.47 -8.17 -25.93
N PRO A 667 -7.64 -8.06 -25.27
CA PRO A 667 -8.59 -9.18 -25.20
C PRO A 667 -9.02 -9.64 -26.59
N GLU A 668 -8.99 -10.94 -26.86
CA GLU A 668 -9.29 -11.50 -28.19
C GLU A 668 -10.74 -11.21 -28.61
N ASN A 669 -11.66 -11.44 -27.68
CA ASN A 669 -13.09 -11.33 -27.96
C ASN A 669 -13.55 -9.88 -28.10
N ILE A 670 -12.82 -8.90 -27.57
CA ILE A 670 -13.16 -7.48 -27.76
C ILE A 670 -13.10 -7.07 -29.23
N ALA A 671 -12.30 -7.78 -30.05
CA ALA A 671 -12.26 -7.62 -31.49
C ALA A 671 -13.64 -7.88 -32.12
N GLU A 672 -14.33 -8.95 -31.69
CA GLU A 672 -15.65 -9.33 -32.22
C GLU A 672 -16.68 -8.22 -31.96
N TYR A 673 -16.78 -7.75 -30.71
CA TYR A 673 -17.65 -6.61 -30.36
C TYR A 673 -17.28 -5.37 -31.17
N SER A 674 -16.00 -5.04 -31.24
CA SER A 674 -15.55 -3.83 -31.89
C SER A 674 -15.91 -3.77 -33.37
N THR A 675 -15.85 -4.90 -34.10
CA THR A 675 -16.25 -4.97 -35.51
C THR A 675 -17.76 -4.84 -35.72
N VAL A 676 -18.58 -5.32 -34.78
CA VAL A 676 -20.04 -5.21 -34.83
C VAL A 676 -20.48 -3.75 -34.71
N TYR A 677 -19.86 -2.99 -33.79
CA TYR A 677 -20.24 -1.62 -33.52
C TYR A 677 -19.47 -0.59 -34.38
N ARG A 678 -18.28 -0.95 -34.85
CA ARG A 678 -17.43 -0.13 -35.70
C ARG A 678 -16.71 -0.98 -36.76
N ASP A 679 -17.34 -1.06 -37.93
CA ASP A 679 -16.82 -1.84 -39.05
C ASP A 679 -15.36 -1.45 -39.42
N GLY A 680 -14.51 -2.45 -39.61
CA GLY A 680 -13.09 -2.30 -39.93
C GLY A 680 -12.18 -1.82 -38.78
N TYR A 681 -12.70 -1.59 -37.58
CA TYR A 681 -11.86 -1.20 -36.43
C TYR A 681 -11.20 -2.40 -35.77
N VAL A 682 -9.91 -2.25 -35.46
CA VAL A 682 -9.12 -3.23 -34.69
C VAL A 682 -8.60 -2.51 -33.44
N PRO A 683 -9.01 -2.94 -32.24
CA PRO A 683 -8.51 -2.38 -30.99
C PRO A 683 -6.98 -2.45 -30.94
N SER A 684 -6.33 -1.36 -30.56
CA SER A 684 -4.88 -1.32 -30.50
C SER A 684 -4.35 -0.35 -29.45
N VAL A 685 -3.39 -0.83 -28.67
CA VAL A 685 -2.83 -0.12 -27.52
C VAL A 685 -1.31 -0.14 -27.52
N ASP A 686 -0.76 0.91 -26.90
CA ASP A 686 0.65 1.03 -26.57
C ASP A 686 0.81 0.81 -25.07
N VAL A 687 1.74 -0.06 -24.68
CA VAL A 687 2.02 -0.46 -23.30
C VAL A 687 3.38 0.05 -22.88
N TYR A 688 3.45 0.66 -21.70
CA TYR A 688 4.68 1.13 -21.07
C TYR A 688 4.79 0.60 -19.65
N VAL A 689 6.01 0.24 -19.25
CA VAL A 689 6.33 -0.05 -17.85
C VAL A 689 7.45 0.89 -17.41
N LEU A 690 7.19 1.64 -16.34
CA LEU A 690 8.14 2.56 -15.74
C LEU A 690 8.59 2.02 -14.39
N VAL A 691 9.84 2.32 -14.03
CA VAL A 691 10.36 2.12 -12.68
C VAL A 691 10.91 3.44 -12.20
N ASP A 692 10.42 3.93 -11.06
CA ASP A 692 10.75 5.25 -10.51
C ASP A 692 10.68 6.37 -11.57
N GLY A 693 9.58 6.38 -12.34
CA GLY A 693 9.33 7.36 -13.41
C GLY A 693 10.16 7.19 -14.68
N GLN A 694 11.14 6.27 -14.70
CA GLN A 694 11.96 6.00 -15.88
C GLN A 694 11.35 4.89 -16.73
N LEU A 695 11.31 5.10 -18.05
CA LEU A 695 10.84 4.09 -18.99
C LEU A 695 11.80 2.89 -19.03
N ARG A 696 11.27 1.71 -18.76
CA ARG A 696 12.05 0.44 -18.74
C ARG A 696 11.56 -0.57 -19.76
N PHE A 697 10.31 -0.48 -20.19
CA PHE A 697 9.74 -1.32 -21.25
C PHE A 697 8.70 -0.55 -22.05
N ARG A 698 8.66 -0.79 -23.37
CA ARG A 698 7.62 -0.28 -24.28
C ARG A 698 7.26 -1.35 -25.30
N ARG A 699 5.96 -1.52 -25.55
CA ARG A 699 5.41 -2.27 -26.68
C ARG A 699 4.35 -1.43 -27.38
N SER A 700 4.50 -1.20 -28.68
CA SER A 700 3.54 -0.40 -29.47
C SER A 700 2.69 -1.25 -30.39
N HIS A 701 1.49 -0.76 -30.71
CA HIS A 701 0.50 -1.39 -31.60
C HIS A 701 0.12 -2.82 -31.22
N LEU A 702 0.07 -3.12 -29.92
CA LEU A 702 -0.45 -4.39 -29.43
C LEU A 702 -1.94 -4.46 -29.78
N ASN A 703 -2.39 -5.59 -30.32
CA ASN A 703 -3.76 -5.77 -30.80
C ASN A 703 -4.18 -7.25 -30.70
N PRO A 704 -5.48 -7.59 -30.83
CA PRO A 704 -5.99 -8.95 -30.65
C PRO A 704 -5.43 -10.00 -31.61
N THR A 705 -4.84 -9.59 -32.74
CA THR A 705 -4.29 -10.51 -33.75
C THR A 705 -2.84 -10.92 -33.48
N LEU A 706 -2.19 -10.30 -32.50
CA LEU A 706 -0.81 -10.56 -32.13
C LEU A 706 -0.73 -11.50 -30.92
N GLU A 707 0.34 -12.29 -30.85
CA GLU A 707 0.62 -13.06 -29.64
C GLU A 707 0.80 -12.13 -28.43
N PRO A 708 0.27 -12.49 -27.24
CA PRO A 708 0.47 -11.71 -26.03
C PRO A 708 1.95 -11.62 -25.64
N GLU A 709 2.35 -10.44 -25.17
CA GLU A 709 3.72 -10.09 -24.87
C GLU A 709 4.11 -10.55 -23.46
N ARG A 710 5.24 -11.25 -23.33
CA ARG A 710 5.79 -11.66 -22.02
C ARG A 710 6.83 -10.66 -21.56
N ILE A 711 6.52 -9.91 -20.51
CA ILE A 711 7.44 -8.94 -19.92
C ILE A 711 8.11 -9.59 -18.71
N ARG A 712 9.45 -9.53 -18.69
CA ARG A 712 10.27 -9.81 -17.50
C ARG A 712 11.26 -8.67 -17.32
N LEU A 713 11.13 -7.96 -16.21
CA LEU A 713 11.90 -6.74 -15.92
C LEU A 713 12.63 -6.91 -14.59
N GLU A 714 13.93 -6.66 -14.55
CA GLU A 714 14.70 -6.69 -13.31
C GLU A 714 14.48 -5.43 -12.48
N LEU A 715 14.26 -5.62 -11.18
CA LEU A 715 14.08 -4.58 -10.19
C LEU A 715 15.32 -4.53 -9.29
N GLY A 716 15.79 -3.31 -9.02
CA GLY A 716 16.86 -3.04 -8.08
C GLY A 716 16.37 -3.05 -6.63
N PRO A 717 17.28 -3.25 -5.66
CA PRO A 717 16.92 -3.34 -4.24
C PRO A 717 16.37 -2.03 -3.65
N THR A 718 16.52 -0.92 -4.37
CA THR A 718 16.07 0.42 -4.00
C THR A 718 14.90 0.91 -4.84
N ASP A 719 14.47 0.16 -5.86
CA ASP A 719 13.37 0.56 -6.74
C ASP A 719 12.10 0.67 -5.91
N ARG A 720 11.43 1.83 -5.99
CA ARG A 720 10.30 2.14 -5.11
C ARG A 720 8.97 2.00 -5.82
N TYR A 721 8.88 2.46 -7.06
CA TYR A 721 7.64 2.52 -7.81
C TYR A 721 7.73 1.71 -9.10
N LEU A 722 6.67 0.93 -9.35
CA LEU A 722 6.44 0.27 -10.63
C LEU A 722 5.15 0.85 -11.22
N THR A 723 5.23 1.42 -12.42
CA THR A 723 4.08 2.04 -13.08
C THR A 723 3.73 1.27 -14.34
N LEU A 724 2.46 0.89 -14.47
CA LEU A 724 1.90 0.36 -15.71
C LEU A 724 1.15 1.48 -16.41
N VAL A 725 1.38 1.65 -17.71
CA VAL A 725 0.69 2.65 -18.53
C VAL A 725 0.20 2.03 -19.82
N VAL A 726 -1.03 2.37 -20.19
CA VAL A 726 -1.64 2.01 -21.47
C VAL A 726 -2.11 3.28 -22.14
N THR A 727 -1.72 3.50 -23.40
CA THR A 727 -2.25 4.56 -24.26
C THR A 727 -2.92 3.93 -25.48
N SER A 728 -3.85 4.61 -26.13
CA SER A 728 -4.33 4.11 -27.41
C SER A 728 -3.18 4.19 -28.42
N ALA A 729 -3.06 3.15 -29.26
CA ALA A 729 -2.13 3.15 -30.38
C ALA A 729 -2.74 3.77 -31.64
N THR A 730 -4.02 4.16 -31.56
CA THR A 730 -4.75 4.84 -32.63
C THR A 730 -5.31 6.16 -32.11
N GLU A 731 -5.66 7.05 -33.03
CA GLU A 731 -6.34 8.31 -32.69
C GLU A 731 -7.85 8.10 -32.50
N GLN A 732 -8.36 6.91 -32.86
CA GLN A 732 -9.78 6.61 -32.79
C GLN A 732 -10.20 6.39 -31.34
N LYS A 733 -11.02 7.30 -30.80
CA LYS A 733 -11.61 7.09 -29.48
C LYS A 733 -12.62 5.94 -29.55
N THR A 734 -12.32 4.83 -28.89
CA THR A 734 -13.27 3.74 -28.69
C THR A 734 -13.29 3.29 -27.25
N VAL A 735 -14.40 2.64 -26.88
CA VAL A 735 -14.52 1.94 -25.59
C VAL A 735 -13.84 0.57 -25.60
N PHE A 736 -13.29 0.15 -26.74
CA PHE A 736 -12.79 -1.20 -26.99
C PHE A 736 -11.27 -1.35 -26.84
N ASP A 737 -10.53 -0.24 -26.71
CA ASP A 737 -9.08 -0.28 -26.46
C ASP A 737 -8.78 -0.68 -25.00
N TRP A 738 -8.65 -1.98 -24.76
CA TRP A 738 -8.30 -2.56 -23.47
C TRP A 738 -6.97 -3.31 -23.54
N CYS A 739 -6.19 -3.23 -22.46
CA CYS A 739 -5.03 -4.06 -22.23
C CYS A 739 -5.22 -4.88 -20.97
N LEU A 740 -4.91 -6.17 -21.05
CA LEU A 740 -4.91 -7.11 -19.95
C LEU A 740 -3.47 -7.33 -19.51
N PHE A 741 -3.19 -7.17 -18.22
CA PHE A 741 -1.94 -7.56 -17.58
C PHE A 741 -2.23 -8.80 -16.72
N VAL A 742 -1.96 -9.99 -17.24
CA VAL A 742 -2.29 -11.28 -16.63
C VAL A 742 -1.13 -11.76 -15.74
N ARG A 743 -1.45 -12.14 -14.51
CA ARG A 743 -0.50 -12.50 -13.44
C ARG A 743 0.66 -11.50 -13.30
N PRO A 744 0.38 -10.20 -13.12
CA PRO A 744 1.41 -9.19 -12.95
C PRO A 744 2.06 -9.37 -11.57
N ARG A 745 3.26 -9.95 -11.54
CA ARG A 745 3.89 -10.43 -10.30
C ARG A 745 5.23 -9.77 -10.04
N ILE A 746 5.47 -9.39 -8.79
CA ILE A 746 6.77 -8.97 -8.28
C ILE A 746 7.33 -10.10 -7.41
N LEU A 747 8.54 -10.53 -7.72
CA LEU A 747 9.28 -11.52 -6.95
C LEU A 747 10.22 -10.80 -5.98
N PHE A 748 10.25 -11.24 -4.73
CA PHE A 748 11.11 -10.77 -3.65
C PHE A 748 12.03 -11.91 -3.20
N GLU A 749 13.33 -11.66 -3.17
CA GLU A 749 14.35 -12.67 -2.83
C GLU A 749 15.41 -12.17 -1.85
#